data_AF-A0A0P7XKM9-F1
#
_entry.id   AF-A0A0P7XKM9-F1
#
_cell.length_a   1.000
_cell.length_b   1.000
_cell.length_c   1.000
_cell.angle_alpha   90.00
_cell.angle_beta   90.00
_cell.angle_gamma   90.00
#
_symmetry.space_group_name_H-M   'P 1'
#
loop_
_entity.id
_entity.type
_entity.pdbx_description
1 polymer ?
#
loop_
_entity_poly.entity_id
_entity_poly.type
_entity_poly.pdbx_seq_one_letter_code
_entity_poly.pdbx_strand_id
1 'polypeptide(L)'
;MTQADRDKPWLFRTYAGHSTAAASNALYRNNLSKGQTGLSVAFDLPTQTGYDSDHELARGEVGKVGVPVAHLGDMRMLFDQIPLEQMNTSMTINATAPWLLALYIAVAEEQGADVARLQGTVQNDIIKEYLSRGTYICPPKPSLRMITDVAAYTRQHLPKWNPMNVCSYHLQEAGATPEQELAFALATACAVLDDLNTKVPAEHFAQMVGRISFFVNAGIRFVTEMCKMRAFVELWDEICRDRYGVEDARYRRFRYGVQVNSLGLTEQQPENNVYRILIEALAVTLSKHARARAVQLPAWNEALGLPRPWDQQWSLRMQQILAYETDLLEYDDLFDGNPAVERKVDALKEGARAELAQIDGMGGAVQAIEYMKSRLVEANAERIGRIEAGETVVVGVNRFTTTEPSPLTTGEGAIMVVDAAAERDQIERLNAWRSARDEGAVADALAELRAAAANGDNVMPASIRAAKAGATTGEWGLVVRQAFGEYRAPTGVSRNPSNRTEGLDEIRAAVDGASTRLGRRLKFVVGKPGLDGHSNGAEQIAARARDCGMDIHYEGIRLTPAEIVRAAQDEAAHVVGLSILSGSHIPLMDELMRRMREAGLGHVPVIVGGIIPEDDAARLRAIGVAAVYTPKDFELNRIMMDIVALAEPSPAVAQ
;
A
#
# COMPACT_ATOMS: atom_id res chain seq x y z
N MET A 1 -30.39 1.02 -38.29
CA MET A 1 -29.74 1.27 -36.99
C MET A 1 -28.27 1.47 -37.31
N THR A 2 -27.77 2.69 -37.19
CA THR A 2 -26.33 2.98 -37.31
C THR A 2 -25.61 2.16 -36.25
N GLN A 3 -24.65 1.34 -36.68
CA GLN A 3 -23.82 0.52 -35.80
C GLN A 3 -23.20 1.47 -34.76
N ALA A 4 -23.61 1.36 -33.50
CA ALA A 4 -23.01 2.16 -32.43
C ALA A 4 -21.51 1.85 -32.41
N ASP A 5 -20.66 2.88 -32.43
CA ASP A 5 -19.22 2.70 -32.35
C ASP A 5 -18.88 2.13 -30.97
N ARG A 6 -18.61 0.82 -30.93
CA ARG A 6 -18.24 0.10 -29.70
C ARG A 6 -16.96 0.69 -29.11
N ASP A 7 -17.02 1.09 -27.84
CA ASP A 7 -15.87 1.58 -27.09
C ASP A 7 -14.78 0.50 -26.98
N LYS A 8 -13.51 0.92 -26.97
CA LYS A 8 -12.43 0.01 -26.58
C LYS A 8 -12.56 -0.36 -25.10
N PRO A 9 -12.36 -1.63 -24.73
CA PRO A 9 -12.35 -2.02 -23.33
C PRO A 9 -11.20 -1.34 -22.57
N TRP A 10 -11.33 -1.32 -21.24
CA TRP A 10 -10.24 -0.94 -20.36
C TRP A 10 -9.06 -1.92 -20.48
N LEU A 11 -7.89 -1.53 -19.99
CA LEU A 11 -6.77 -2.45 -19.87
C LEU A 11 -7.06 -3.51 -18.80
N PHE A 12 -7.00 -4.78 -19.18
CA PHE A 12 -7.06 -5.88 -18.24
C PHE A 12 -5.69 -6.04 -17.59
N ARG A 13 -5.62 -5.75 -16.30
CA ARG A 13 -4.40 -5.90 -15.50
C ARG A 13 -4.64 -6.93 -14.41
N THR A 14 -3.63 -7.75 -14.16
CA THR A 14 -3.51 -8.51 -12.92
C THR A 14 -2.31 -7.96 -12.17
N TYR A 15 -2.48 -7.68 -10.87
CA TYR A 15 -1.34 -7.37 -10.01
C TYR A 15 -0.57 -8.65 -9.80
N ALA A 16 0.69 -8.69 -10.23
CA ALA A 16 1.46 -9.91 -10.14
C ALA A 16 2.91 -9.60 -9.74
N GLY A 17 3.37 -10.35 -8.76
CA GLY A 17 4.74 -10.46 -8.32
C GLY A 17 4.86 -11.78 -7.58
N HIS A 18 5.98 -12.48 -7.77
CA HIS A 18 6.26 -13.76 -7.14
C HIS A 18 7.63 -13.70 -6.48
N SER A 19 7.92 -14.69 -5.63
CA SER A 19 9.14 -14.87 -4.84
C SER A 19 10.48 -14.52 -5.51
N THR A 20 10.60 -14.63 -6.84
CA THR A 20 11.81 -14.28 -7.60
C THR A 20 11.47 -13.58 -8.91
N ALA A 21 12.46 -12.91 -9.51
CA ALA A 21 12.31 -12.26 -10.81
C ALA A 21 11.98 -13.26 -11.93
N ALA A 22 12.60 -14.44 -11.94
CA ALA A 22 12.30 -15.50 -12.89
C ALA A 22 10.86 -16.04 -12.75
N ALA A 23 10.40 -16.29 -11.52
CA ALA A 23 9.03 -16.75 -11.27
C ALA A 23 7.99 -15.69 -11.69
N SER A 24 8.28 -14.42 -11.40
CA SER A 24 7.46 -13.28 -11.83
C SER A 24 7.40 -13.16 -13.35
N ASN A 25 8.53 -13.30 -14.04
CA ASN A 25 8.59 -13.32 -15.50
C ASN A 25 7.71 -14.44 -16.11
N ALA A 26 7.85 -15.67 -15.59
CA ALA A 26 7.05 -16.80 -16.04
C ALA A 26 5.54 -16.55 -15.85
N LEU A 27 5.16 -15.95 -14.72
CA LEU A 27 3.78 -15.55 -14.44
C LEU A 27 3.28 -14.49 -15.43
N TYR A 28 4.07 -13.45 -15.71
CA TYR A 28 3.73 -12.40 -16.68
C TYR A 28 3.49 -12.98 -18.06
N ARG A 29 4.40 -13.82 -18.56
CA ARG A 29 4.27 -14.46 -19.87
C ARG A 29 3.03 -15.35 -19.96
N ASN A 30 2.75 -16.10 -18.89
CA ASN A 30 1.55 -16.93 -18.78
C ASN A 30 0.27 -16.06 -18.86
N ASN A 31 0.18 -14.99 -18.06
CA ASN A 31 -1.01 -14.14 -18.06
C ASN A 31 -1.18 -13.38 -19.38
N LEU A 32 -0.10 -12.90 -19.99
CA LEU A 32 -0.12 -12.31 -21.34
C LEU A 32 -0.68 -13.31 -22.37
N SER A 33 -0.24 -14.58 -22.33
CA SER A 33 -0.76 -15.64 -23.22
C SER A 33 -2.25 -15.93 -23.01
N LYS A 34 -2.81 -15.55 -21.86
CA LYS A 34 -4.24 -15.72 -21.49
C LYS A 34 -5.10 -14.48 -21.76
N GLY A 35 -4.53 -13.44 -22.38
CA GLY A 35 -5.25 -12.24 -22.80
C GLY A 35 -5.16 -11.04 -21.84
N GLN A 36 -4.20 -11.04 -20.91
CA GLN A 36 -3.80 -9.82 -20.20
C GLN A 36 -3.17 -8.83 -21.19
N THR A 37 -3.50 -7.54 -21.08
CA THR A 37 -3.09 -6.52 -22.06
C THR A 37 -2.13 -5.46 -21.52
N GLY A 38 -1.84 -5.48 -20.21
CA GLY A 38 -0.82 -4.62 -19.60
C GLY A 38 -0.17 -5.30 -18.40
N LEU A 39 1.08 -4.97 -18.10
CA LEU A 39 1.81 -5.52 -16.95
C LEU A 39 1.63 -4.62 -15.72
N SER A 40 1.57 -5.23 -14.54
CA SER A 40 1.50 -4.54 -13.25
C SER A 40 2.45 -5.25 -12.29
N VAL A 41 3.58 -4.60 -12.00
CA VAL A 41 4.68 -5.18 -11.21
C VAL A 41 4.50 -4.85 -9.73
N ALA A 42 4.46 -5.89 -8.91
CA ALA A 42 4.49 -5.81 -7.45
C ALA A 42 5.92 -6.11 -6.95
N PHE A 43 6.55 -5.16 -6.25
CA PHE A 43 7.90 -5.33 -5.70
C PHE A 43 7.85 -5.75 -4.23
N ASP A 44 8.89 -6.41 -3.73
CA ASP A 44 9.00 -6.71 -2.31
C ASP A 44 9.26 -5.45 -1.45
N LEU A 45 9.13 -5.58 -0.13
CA LEU A 45 9.30 -4.45 0.78
C LEU A 45 10.74 -3.88 0.80
N PRO A 46 11.81 -4.71 0.78
CA PRO A 46 13.17 -4.20 0.63
C PRO A 46 13.33 -3.30 -0.60
N THR A 47 12.87 -3.74 -1.77
CA THR A 47 12.94 -2.96 -3.02
C THR A 47 12.16 -1.64 -2.92
N GLN A 48 10.96 -1.69 -2.32
CA GLN A 48 10.12 -0.50 -2.13
C GLN A 48 10.74 0.53 -1.19
N THR A 49 11.51 0.07 -0.20
CA THR A 49 12.13 0.91 0.83
C THR A 49 13.61 1.18 0.60
N GLY A 50 14.16 0.78 -0.55
CA GLY A 50 15.55 1.07 -0.91
C GLY A 50 16.56 0.35 -0.02
N TYR A 51 16.30 -0.91 0.28
CA TYR A 51 17.24 -1.83 0.94
C TYR A 51 17.57 -2.99 0.00
N ASP A 52 18.79 -3.49 0.14
CA ASP A 52 19.17 -4.75 -0.49
C ASP A 52 18.66 -5.95 0.32
N SER A 53 18.59 -7.10 -0.34
CA SER A 53 18.07 -8.35 0.23
C SER A 53 18.91 -8.89 1.40
N ASP A 54 20.16 -8.44 1.56
CA ASP A 54 21.05 -8.83 2.67
C ASP A 54 21.02 -7.86 3.86
N HIS A 55 20.23 -6.78 3.78
CA HIS A 55 20.09 -5.82 4.86
C HIS A 55 19.32 -6.41 6.06
N GLU A 56 19.65 -6.00 7.29
CA GLU A 56 19.04 -6.58 8.51
C GLU A 56 17.50 -6.42 8.54
N LEU A 57 16.99 -5.28 8.09
CA LEU A 57 15.54 -5.02 7.98
C LEU A 57 14.87 -5.83 6.87
N ALA A 58 15.62 -6.33 5.88
CA ALA A 58 15.07 -7.12 4.78
C ALA A 58 14.83 -8.59 5.15
N ARG A 59 15.41 -9.06 6.26
CA ARG A 59 15.33 -10.46 6.69
C ARG A 59 13.88 -10.93 6.79
N GLY A 60 13.58 -12.02 6.10
CA GLY A 60 12.25 -12.62 6.09
C GLY A 60 11.22 -11.86 5.27
N GLU A 61 11.57 -10.74 4.63
CA GLU A 61 10.70 -9.90 3.78
C GLU A 61 11.02 -10.05 2.29
N VAL A 62 12.21 -10.58 1.96
CA VAL A 62 12.69 -10.76 0.58
C VAL A 62 11.74 -11.65 -0.20
N GLY A 63 11.20 -11.13 -1.30
CA GLY A 63 10.31 -11.88 -2.17
C GLY A 63 8.94 -12.27 -1.57
N LYS A 64 8.59 -11.79 -0.37
CA LYS A 64 7.36 -12.21 0.32
C LYS A 64 6.09 -11.69 -0.32
N VAL A 65 6.08 -10.39 -0.62
CA VAL A 65 4.88 -9.66 -1.09
C VAL A 65 5.02 -9.16 -2.53
N GLY A 66 6.10 -9.53 -3.20
CA GLY A 66 6.40 -9.08 -4.56
C GLY A 66 7.79 -9.55 -4.99
N VAL A 67 8.22 -9.12 -6.17
CA VAL A 67 9.52 -9.48 -6.72
C VAL A 67 10.66 -8.70 -6.03
N PRO A 68 11.75 -9.38 -5.60
CA PRO A 68 12.97 -8.70 -5.18
C PRO A 68 13.73 -8.17 -6.41
N VAL A 69 14.10 -6.89 -6.41
CA VAL A 69 14.95 -6.28 -7.43
C VAL A 69 16.07 -5.51 -6.74
N ALA A 70 17.23 -6.16 -6.60
CA ALA A 70 18.39 -5.58 -5.93
C ALA A 70 19.34 -4.86 -6.90
N HIS A 71 19.34 -5.22 -8.19
CA HIS A 71 20.22 -4.62 -9.20
C HIS A 71 19.70 -4.82 -10.62
N LEU A 72 20.44 -4.29 -11.61
CA LEU A 72 20.10 -4.38 -13.04
C LEU A 72 19.88 -5.82 -13.53
N GLY A 73 20.68 -6.78 -13.06
CA GLY A 73 20.49 -8.20 -13.36
C GLY A 73 19.11 -8.78 -13.02
N ASP A 74 18.51 -8.38 -11.89
CA ASP A 74 17.16 -8.85 -11.53
C ASP A 74 16.10 -8.24 -12.45
N MET A 75 16.27 -6.97 -12.81
CA MET A 75 15.38 -6.30 -13.77
C MET A 75 15.47 -6.94 -15.17
N ARG A 76 16.67 -7.35 -15.60
CA ARG A 76 16.86 -8.13 -16.84
C ARG A 76 16.09 -9.45 -16.78
N MET A 77 16.22 -10.18 -15.68
CA MET A 77 15.53 -11.46 -15.48
C MET A 77 14.01 -11.29 -15.45
N LEU A 78 13.51 -10.24 -14.81
CA LEU A 78 12.09 -9.93 -14.70
C LEU A 78 11.43 -9.72 -16.08
N PHE A 79 12.16 -9.11 -17.01
CA PHE A 79 11.67 -8.78 -18.35
C PHE A 79 12.34 -9.59 -19.47
N ASP A 80 12.96 -10.72 -19.13
CA ASP A 80 13.50 -11.63 -20.14
C ASP A 80 12.38 -12.08 -21.11
N GLN A 81 12.66 -12.03 -22.40
CA GLN A 81 11.71 -12.35 -23.47
C GLN A 81 10.41 -11.50 -23.47
N ILE A 82 10.41 -10.35 -22.79
CA ILE A 82 9.32 -9.37 -22.82
C ILE A 82 9.84 -8.07 -23.46
N PRO A 83 9.43 -7.72 -24.70
CA PRO A 83 9.94 -6.54 -25.39
C PRO A 83 9.36 -5.26 -24.78
N LEU A 84 10.15 -4.54 -23.98
CA LEU A 84 9.69 -3.40 -23.18
C LEU A 84 9.12 -2.25 -24.02
N GLU A 85 9.61 -2.07 -25.25
CA GLU A 85 9.11 -1.05 -26.20
C GLU A 85 7.63 -1.26 -26.59
N GLN A 86 7.16 -2.52 -26.55
CA GLN A 86 5.81 -2.90 -26.98
C GLN A 86 4.83 -3.06 -25.81
N MET A 87 5.32 -3.01 -24.57
CA MET A 87 4.50 -3.24 -23.38
C MET A 87 3.95 -1.95 -22.79
N ASN A 88 2.81 -2.06 -22.12
CA ASN A 88 2.31 -1.05 -21.19
C ASN A 88 2.57 -1.54 -19.76
N THR A 89 3.62 -1.03 -19.13
CA THR A 89 4.10 -1.50 -17.83
C THR A 89 3.74 -0.53 -16.72
N SER A 90 3.01 -1.00 -15.71
CA SER A 90 2.76 -0.28 -14.46
C SER A 90 3.71 -0.80 -13.38
N MET A 91 4.47 0.09 -12.74
CA MET A 91 5.33 -0.22 -11.61
C MET A 91 4.75 0.44 -10.35
N THR A 92 4.27 -0.40 -9.42
CA THR A 92 3.73 0.06 -8.12
C THR A 92 4.90 0.36 -7.19
N ILE A 93 5.53 1.51 -7.40
CA ILE A 93 6.73 1.94 -6.70
C ILE A 93 6.69 3.44 -6.42
N ASN A 94 7.20 3.86 -5.26
CA ASN A 94 7.05 5.24 -4.76
C ASN A 94 8.39 5.84 -4.37
N ALA A 95 8.90 5.59 -3.15
CA ALA A 95 10.15 6.21 -2.70
C ALA A 95 11.36 5.87 -3.61
N THR A 96 11.40 4.65 -4.13
CA THR A 96 12.42 4.19 -5.08
C THR A 96 11.97 4.30 -6.55
N ALA A 97 10.89 5.03 -6.86
CA ALA A 97 10.43 5.22 -8.24
C ALA A 97 11.50 5.75 -9.21
N PRO A 98 12.37 6.73 -8.84
CA PRO A 98 13.47 7.14 -9.70
C PRO A 98 14.43 5.99 -10.03
N TRP A 99 14.74 5.15 -9.03
CA TRP A 99 15.64 4.02 -9.16
C TRP A 99 15.08 2.89 -10.03
N LEU A 100 13.84 2.46 -9.76
CA LEU A 100 13.22 1.36 -10.53
C LEU A 100 12.95 1.78 -11.97
N LEU A 101 12.62 3.06 -12.21
CA LEU A 101 12.53 3.59 -13.57
C LEU A 101 13.90 3.64 -14.25
N ALA A 102 14.97 4.00 -13.53
CA ALA A 102 16.33 3.97 -14.06
C ALA A 102 16.77 2.55 -14.48
N LEU A 103 16.49 1.55 -13.65
CA LEU A 103 16.71 0.13 -13.99
C LEU A 103 15.90 -0.31 -15.21
N TYR A 104 14.62 0.07 -15.28
CA TYR A 104 13.74 -0.24 -16.41
C TYR A 104 14.25 0.37 -17.72
N ILE A 105 14.68 1.64 -17.69
CA ILE A 105 15.26 2.33 -18.84
C ILE A 105 16.55 1.61 -19.29
N ALA A 106 17.44 1.27 -18.36
CA ALA A 106 18.69 0.58 -18.69
C ALA A 106 18.44 -0.78 -19.37
N VAL A 107 17.48 -1.58 -18.88
CA VAL A 107 17.09 -2.84 -19.55
C VAL A 107 16.48 -2.58 -20.91
N ALA A 108 15.63 -1.56 -21.06
CA ALA A 108 15.04 -1.23 -22.35
C ALA A 108 16.11 -0.84 -23.40
N GLU A 109 17.12 -0.06 -23.00
CA GLU A 109 18.24 0.30 -23.88
C GLU A 109 19.08 -0.94 -24.24
N GLU A 110 19.30 -1.88 -23.31
CA GLU A 110 19.99 -3.15 -23.59
C GLU A 110 19.21 -4.05 -24.56
N GLN A 111 17.87 -3.98 -24.54
CA GLN A 111 17.01 -4.63 -25.53
C GLN A 111 17.01 -3.91 -26.89
N GLY A 112 17.68 -2.76 -27.01
CA GLY A 112 17.71 -1.93 -28.22
C GLY A 112 16.45 -1.09 -28.45
N ALA A 113 15.65 -0.85 -27.40
CA ALA A 113 14.43 -0.05 -27.51
C ALA A 113 14.72 1.44 -27.70
N ASP A 114 13.89 2.13 -28.48
CA ASP A 114 13.79 3.59 -28.40
C ASP A 114 13.02 3.96 -27.13
N VAL A 115 13.73 4.52 -26.14
CA VAL A 115 13.14 4.88 -24.84
C VAL A 115 11.99 5.89 -24.95
N ALA A 116 11.95 6.71 -26.01
CA ALA A 116 10.85 7.64 -26.25
C ALA A 116 9.52 6.94 -26.60
N ARG A 117 9.58 5.67 -27.01
CA ARG A 117 8.42 4.82 -27.31
C ARG A 117 7.89 4.05 -26.10
N LEU A 118 8.63 3.99 -25.00
CA LEU A 118 8.22 3.31 -23.77
C LEU A 118 6.89 3.86 -23.26
N GLN A 119 5.98 2.93 -22.92
CA GLN A 119 4.67 3.24 -22.39
C GLN A 119 4.52 2.56 -21.04
N GLY A 120 4.04 3.32 -20.06
CA GLY A 120 3.94 2.78 -18.72
C GLY A 120 3.64 3.84 -17.69
N THR A 121 3.76 3.45 -16.44
CA THR A 121 3.41 4.28 -15.29
C THR A 121 4.26 3.87 -14.11
N VAL A 122 4.86 4.85 -13.43
CA VAL A 122 5.32 4.67 -12.05
C VAL A 122 4.26 5.25 -11.12
N GLN A 123 4.02 4.61 -9.97
CA GLN A 123 3.06 5.15 -9.02
C GLN A 123 3.52 6.52 -8.48
N ASN A 124 4.75 6.57 -7.96
CA ASN A 124 5.47 7.82 -7.66
C ASN A 124 4.62 8.82 -6.84
N ASP A 125 3.87 8.30 -5.86
CA ASP A 125 3.02 9.08 -4.97
C ASP A 125 3.50 8.89 -3.54
N ILE A 126 4.22 9.87 -3.00
CA ILE A 126 4.79 9.76 -1.65
C ILE A 126 3.85 10.24 -0.55
N ILE A 127 2.88 11.12 -0.84
CA ILE A 127 2.03 11.67 0.23
C ILE A 127 1.21 10.55 0.85
N LYS A 128 0.62 9.68 0.04
CA LYS A 128 -0.11 8.49 0.53
C LYS A 128 0.79 7.47 1.25
N GLU A 129 2.11 7.48 1.03
CA GLU A 129 3.02 6.62 1.80
C GLU A 129 3.07 7.04 3.28
N TYR A 130 3.05 8.34 3.57
CA TYR A 130 3.02 8.84 4.95
C TYR A 130 1.66 8.62 5.62
N LEU A 131 0.59 8.53 4.84
CA LEU A 131 -0.78 8.42 5.34
C LEU A 131 -1.21 6.97 5.60
N SER A 132 -0.84 6.03 4.73
CA SER A 132 -1.46 4.70 4.77
C SER A 132 -0.59 3.51 4.39
N ARG A 133 0.47 3.69 3.58
CA ARG A 133 1.20 2.54 3.01
C ARG A 133 2.58 2.26 3.64
N GLY A 134 3.29 3.29 4.12
CA GLY A 134 4.48 3.12 4.96
C GLY A 134 5.80 2.85 4.25
N THR A 135 5.88 2.95 2.91
CA THR A 135 7.10 2.64 2.13
C THR A 135 7.92 3.88 1.75
N TYR A 136 7.85 4.95 2.54
CA TYR A 136 8.63 6.17 2.36
C TYR A 136 10.09 6.03 2.84
N ILE A 137 11.03 6.81 2.30
CA ILE A 137 12.41 6.87 2.81
C ILE A 137 12.68 8.24 3.44
N CYS A 138 12.58 9.28 2.62
CA CYS A 138 12.94 10.64 2.99
C CYS A 138 11.75 11.44 3.55
N PRO A 139 12.01 12.61 4.16
CA PRO A 139 10.96 13.55 4.54
C PRO A 139 10.12 14.04 3.34
N PRO A 140 8.93 14.61 3.58
CA PRO A 140 8.00 15.02 2.51
C PRO A 140 8.60 15.90 1.41
N LYS A 141 9.35 16.94 1.77
CA LYS A 141 9.92 17.92 0.81
C LYS A 141 10.93 17.29 -0.17
N PRO A 142 12.00 16.59 0.26
CA PRO A 142 12.92 15.94 -0.68
C PRO A 142 12.24 14.84 -1.50
N SER A 143 11.27 14.12 -0.94
CA SER A 143 10.50 13.13 -1.70
C SER A 143 9.66 13.76 -2.80
N LEU A 144 8.99 14.89 -2.53
CA LEU A 144 8.24 15.65 -3.55
C LEU A 144 9.15 16.12 -4.68
N ARG A 145 10.36 16.59 -4.35
CA ARG A 145 11.37 16.95 -5.35
C ARG A 145 11.69 15.76 -6.26
N MET A 146 11.92 14.57 -5.73
CA MET A 146 12.23 13.39 -6.55
C MET A 146 11.04 12.98 -7.44
N ILE A 147 9.80 13.12 -6.96
CA ILE A 147 8.60 12.88 -7.78
C ILE A 147 8.61 13.76 -9.01
N THR A 148 8.84 15.07 -8.82
CA THR A 148 8.82 16.03 -9.93
C THR A 148 10.07 15.98 -10.79
N ASP A 149 11.21 15.48 -10.28
CA ASP A 149 12.39 15.15 -11.09
C ASP A 149 12.08 14.03 -12.09
N VAL A 150 11.38 12.96 -11.67
CA VAL A 150 10.88 11.92 -12.57
C VAL A 150 9.92 12.50 -13.61
N ALA A 151 9.00 13.37 -13.20
CA ALA A 151 8.06 14.03 -14.11
C ALA A 151 8.78 14.89 -15.16
N ALA A 152 9.74 15.74 -14.75
CA ALA A 152 10.52 16.56 -15.67
C ALA A 152 11.36 15.70 -16.64
N TYR A 153 11.97 14.61 -16.15
CA TYR A 153 12.77 13.71 -16.99
C TYR A 153 11.91 12.99 -18.04
N THR A 154 10.77 12.42 -17.64
CA THR A 154 9.88 11.70 -18.56
C THR A 154 9.29 12.61 -19.63
N ARG A 155 9.01 13.89 -19.34
CA ARG A 155 8.61 14.87 -20.37
C ARG A 155 9.59 14.90 -21.52
N GLN A 156 10.88 14.98 -21.21
CA GLN A 156 11.95 15.15 -22.20
C GLN A 156 12.29 13.84 -22.91
N HIS A 157 12.34 12.71 -22.19
CA HIS A 157 12.93 11.47 -22.70
C HIS A 157 11.92 10.33 -22.90
N LEU A 158 10.81 10.31 -22.16
CA LEU A 158 9.78 9.26 -22.20
C LEU A 158 8.37 9.89 -22.32
N PRO A 159 8.05 10.62 -23.40
CA PRO A 159 6.84 11.45 -23.48
C PRO A 159 5.52 10.68 -23.44
N LYS A 160 5.55 9.35 -23.53
CA LYS A 160 4.38 8.46 -23.40
C LYS A 160 4.25 7.81 -22.01
N TRP A 161 5.21 8.02 -21.12
CA TRP A 161 5.17 7.54 -19.75
C TRP A 161 4.27 8.43 -18.89
N ASN A 162 3.48 7.85 -17.99
CA ASN A 162 2.79 8.60 -16.95
C ASN A 162 3.73 8.67 -15.73
N PRO A 163 4.28 9.84 -15.38
CA PRO A 163 5.29 9.97 -14.33
C PRO A 163 4.73 9.86 -12.91
N MET A 164 3.41 9.92 -12.77
CA MET A 164 2.74 9.83 -11.50
C MET A 164 1.36 9.20 -11.66
N ASN A 165 1.03 8.36 -10.69
CA ASN A 165 -0.28 7.77 -10.52
C ASN A 165 -0.76 8.05 -9.09
N VAL A 166 -1.49 9.16 -8.90
CA VAL A 166 -2.01 9.60 -7.61
C VAL A 166 -2.94 8.53 -7.05
N CYS A 167 -2.58 7.95 -5.93
CA CYS A 167 -3.08 6.65 -5.52
C CYS A 167 -3.96 6.76 -4.27
N SER A 168 -5.24 7.01 -4.49
CA SER A 168 -6.25 7.10 -3.45
C SER A 168 -6.68 5.72 -2.93
N TYR A 169 -6.35 4.63 -3.65
CA TYR A 169 -6.65 3.25 -3.26
C TYR A 169 -6.34 2.98 -1.77
N HIS A 170 -5.11 3.31 -1.35
CA HIS A 170 -4.62 3.05 0.00
C HIS A 170 -5.24 3.96 1.05
N LEU A 171 -5.83 5.10 0.66
CA LEU A 171 -6.49 5.99 1.61
C LEU A 171 -7.80 5.36 2.08
N GLN A 172 -8.57 4.79 1.16
CA GLN A 172 -9.78 4.04 1.53
C GLN A 172 -9.44 2.76 2.32
N GLU A 173 -8.35 2.07 1.98
CA GLU A 173 -7.83 0.96 2.78
C GLU A 173 -7.41 1.38 4.22
N ALA A 174 -7.02 2.65 4.41
CA ALA A 174 -6.77 3.25 5.73
C ALA A 174 -8.02 3.85 6.41
N GLY A 175 -9.19 3.70 5.80
CA GLY A 175 -10.47 4.11 6.37
C GLY A 175 -11.05 5.42 5.86
N ALA A 176 -10.47 6.03 4.82
CA ALA A 176 -11.02 7.25 4.22
C ALA A 176 -12.50 7.07 3.85
N THR A 177 -13.33 8.06 4.19
CA THR A 177 -14.65 8.19 3.58
C THR A 177 -14.52 8.58 2.10
N PRO A 178 -15.57 8.41 1.27
CA PRO A 178 -15.53 8.83 -0.13
C PRO A 178 -15.12 10.29 -0.33
N GLU A 179 -15.58 11.20 0.54
CA GLU A 179 -15.24 12.63 0.52
C GLU A 179 -13.77 12.87 0.88
N GLN A 180 -13.24 12.17 1.88
CA GLN A 180 -11.82 12.23 2.26
C GLN A 180 -10.93 11.68 1.15
N GLU A 181 -11.32 10.57 0.51
CA GLU A 181 -10.58 10.01 -0.61
C GLU A 181 -10.50 11.00 -1.78
N LEU A 182 -11.64 11.62 -2.15
CA LEU A 182 -11.70 12.67 -3.15
C LEU A 182 -10.74 13.82 -2.81
N ALA A 183 -10.89 14.39 -1.61
CA ALA A 183 -10.13 15.56 -1.21
C ALA A 183 -8.64 15.29 -1.09
N PHE A 184 -8.23 14.22 -0.41
CA PHE A 184 -6.81 13.92 -0.15
C PHE A 184 -6.07 13.56 -1.45
N ALA A 185 -6.72 12.85 -2.37
CA ALA A 185 -6.14 12.54 -3.67
C ALA A 185 -5.99 13.80 -4.53
N LEU A 186 -7.02 14.65 -4.60
CA LEU A 186 -6.95 15.91 -5.36
C LEU A 186 -5.94 16.88 -4.75
N ALA A 187 -5.84 16.97 -3.42
CA ALA A 187 -4.83 17.77 -2.72
C ALA A 187 -3.41 17.28 -3.03
N THR A 188 -3.21 15.95 -3.06
CA THR A 188 -1.93 15.33 -3.42
C THR A 188 -1.54 15.67 -4.86
N ALA A 189 -2.49 15.58 -5.80
CA ALA A 189 -2.27 15.96 -7.19
C ALA A 189 -1.90 17.45 -7.32
N CYS A 190 -2.60 18.33 -6.60
CA CYS A 190 -2.29 19.77 -6.58
C CYS A 190 -0.89 20.06 -6.04
N ALA A 191 -0.48 19.41 -4.94
CA ALA A 191 0.85 19.60 -4.36
C ALA A 191 1.98 19.23 -5.36
N VAL A 192 1.78 18.19 -6.16
CA VAL A 192 2.75 17.80 -7.20
C VAL A 192 2.72 18.77 -8.38
N LEU A 193 1.54 19.19 -8.83
CA LEU A 193 1.43 20.16 -9.92
C LEU A 193 2.02 21.52 -9.55
N ASP A 194 1.83 21.97 -8.30
CA ASP A 194 2.38 23.23 -7.80
C ASP A 194 3.92 23.21 -7.83
N ASP A 195 4.56 22.13 -7.38
CA ASP A 195 6.02 21.97 -7.47
C ASP A 195 6.49 21.82 -8.93
N LEU A 196 5.79 21.00 -9.72
CA LEU A 196 6.15 20.74 -11.12
C LEU A 196 6.08 22.00 -11.99
N ASN A 197 5.13 22.90 -11.74
CA ASN A 197 5.00 24.17 -12.44
C ASN A 197 6.24 25.07 -12.29
N THR A 198 7.05 24.85 -11.25
CA THR A 198 8.32 25.57 -11.05
C THR A 198 9.51 24.91 -11.77
N LYS A 199 9.35 23.68 -12.26
CA LYS A 199 10.43 22.85 -12.83
C LYS A 199 10.35 22.65 -14.34
N VAL A 200 9.20 22.92 -14.95
CA VAL A 200 9.00 22.77 -16.40
C VAL A 200 8.69 24.11 -17.07
N PRO A 201 9.08 24.31 -18.34
CA PRO A 201 8.65 25.47 -19.11
C PRO A 201 7.12 25.58 -19.18
N ALA A 202 6.59 26.81 -19.14
CA ALA A 202 5.15 27.07 -19.06
C ALA A 202 4.37 26.46 -20.24
N GLU A 203 4.94 26.45 -21.44
CA GLU A 203 4.36 25.86 -22.65
C GLU A 203 4.21 24.33 -22.58
N HIS A 204 4.89 23.67 -21.63
CA HIS A 204 4.83 22.23 -21.43
C HIS A 204 3.96 21.82 -20.24
N PHE A 205 3.60 22.76 -19.36
CA PHE A 205 2.89 22.46 -18.13
C PHE A 205 1.53 21.78 -18.38
N ALA A 206 0.73 22.29 -19.31
CA ALA A 206 -0.55 21.69 -19.68
C ALA A 206 -0.42 20.21 -20.12
N GLN A 207 0.63 19.87 -20.88
CA GLN A 207 0.88 18.49 -21.29
C GLN A 207 1.20 17.59 -20.10
N MET A 208 1.91 18.13 -19.10
CA MET A 208 2.24 17.41 -17.87
C MET A 208 1.03 17.17 -16.98
N VAL A 209 0.11 18.13 -16.87
CA VAL A 209 -1.20 17.93 -16.23
C VAL A 209 -1.92 16.76 -16.88
N GLY A 210 -1.93 16.73 -18.22
CA GLY A 210 -2.50 15.62 -18.99
C GLY A 210 -1.75 14.29 -18.89
N ARG A 211 -0.60 14.24 -18.20
CA ARG A 211 0.16 13.01 -17.90
C ARG A 211 -0.02 12.51 -16.47
N ILE A 212 -0.57 13.33 -15.57
CA ILE A 212 -1.02 12.85 -14.26
C ILE A 212 -2.13 11.81 -14.48
N SER A 213 -2.02 10.71 -13.76
CA SER A 213 -3.01 9.64 -13.71
C SER A 213 -3.38 9.35 -12.26
N PHE A 214 -4.48 8.63 -12.06
CA PHE A 214 -4.97 8.26 -10.74
C PHE A 214 -5.14 6.75 -10.58
N PHE A 215 -4.98 6.25 -9.36
CA PHE A 215 -5.25 4.88 -8.98
C PHE A 215 -6.19 4.84 -7.78
N VAL A 216 -7.46 4.56 -8.05
CA VAL A 216 -8.54 4.74 -7.07
C VAL A 216 -8.98 3.42 -6.46
N ASN A 217 -9.68 3.52 -5.31
CA ASN A 217 -10.42 2.41 -4.74
C ASN A 217 -11.87 2.41 -5.24
N ALA A 218 -12.55 1.28 -5.18
CA ALA A 218 -14.00 1.18 -5.25
C ALA A 218 -14.50 0.10 -4.28
N GLY A 219 -15.20 0.50 -3.22
CA GLY A 219 -15.82 -0.40 -2.24
C GLY A 219 -17.23 -0.88 -2.56
N ILE A 220 -17.76 -1.73 -1.67
CA ILE A 220 -19.05 -2.41 -1.87
C ILE A 220 -20.28 -1.49 -1.92
N ARG A 221 -20.15 -0.22 -1.54
CA ARG A 221 -21.24 0.78 -1.63
C ARG A 221 -21.44 1.28 -3.06
N PHE A 222 -21.82 0.36 -3.95
CA PHE A 222 -21.96 0.51 -5.40
C PHE A 222 -22.38 1.90 -5.90
N VAL A 223 -23.55 2.40 -5.48
CA VAL A 223 -24.06 3.71 -5.95
C VAL A 223 -23.15 4.86 -5.51
N THR A 224 -22.65 4.80 -4.28
CA THR A 224 -21.77 5.86 -3.74
C THR A 224 -20.44 5.89 -4.48
N GLU A 225 -19.86 4.73 -4.77
CA GLU A 225 -18.58 4.63 -5.48
C GLU A 225 -18.70 5.07 -6.94
N MET A 226 -19.78 4.70 -7.63
CA MET A 226 -20.05 5.18 -8.98
C MET A 226 -20.18 6.71 -9.01
N CYS A 227 -20.95 7.29 -8.08
CA CYS A 227 -21.05 8.75 -7.96
C CYS A 227 -19.72 9.41 -7.56
N LYS A 228 -18.90 8.76 -6.73
CA LYS A 228 -17.55 9.23 -6.37
C LYS A 228 -16.67 9.36 -7.62
N MET A 229 -16.74 8.39 -8.53
CA MET A 229 -15.96 8.46 -9.77
C MET A 229 -16.41 9.60 -10.70
N ARG A 230 -17.72 9.88 -10.79
CA ARG A 230 -18.22 11.05 -11.51
C ARG A 230 -17.76 12.36 -10.84
N ALA A 231 -17.79 12.42 -9.51
CA ALA A 231 -17.29 13.57 -8.75
C ALA A 231 -15.80 13.82 -8.99
N PHE A 232 -14.96 12.76 -9.04
CA PHE A 232 -13.55 12.88 -9.41
C PHE A 232 -13.35 13.52 -10.79
N VAL A 233 -14.11 13.08 -11.79
CA VAL A 233 -14.03 13.62 -13.16
C VAL A 233 -14.34 15.11 -13.18
N GLU A 234 -15.43 15.52 -12.54
CA GLU A 234 -15.88 16.91 -12.53
C GLU A 234 -14.95 17.82 -11.73
N LEU A 235 -14.53 17.40 -10.54
CA LEU A 235 -13.62 18.18 -9.69
C LEU A 235 -12.24 18.33 -10.33
N TRP A 236 -11.72 17.28 -10.97
CA TRP A 236 -10.43 17.36 -11.63
C TRP A 236 -10.44 18.30 -12.84
N ASP A 237 -11.52 18.29 -13.64
CA ASP A 237 -11.69 19.26 -14.73
C ASP A 237 -11.77 20.69 -14.21
N GLU A 238 -12.55 20.94 -13.16
CA GLU A 238 -12.67 22.24 -12.49
C GLU A 238 -11.32 22.73 -11.98
N ILE A 239 -10.60 21.92 -11.21
CA ILE A 239 -9.28 22.28 -10.66
C ILE A 239 -8.28 22.60 -11.79
N CYS A 240 -8.20 21.75 -12.82
CA CYS A 240 -7.26 21.97 -13.91
C CYS A 240 -7.57 23.22 -14.72
N ARG A 241 -8.86 23.55 -14.88
CA ARG A 241 -9.30 24.76 -15.59
C ARG A 241 -9.08 26.01 -14.74
N ASP A 242 -9.58 26.01 -13.51
CA ASP A 242 -9.73 27.23 -12.71
C ASP A 242 -8.46 27.54 -11.89
N ARG A 243 -7.78 26.53 -11.34
CA ARG A 243 -6.51 26.72 -10.58
C ARG A 243 -5.29 26.81 -11.50
N TYR A 244 -5.27 26.02 -12.57
CA TYR A 244 -4.08 25.86 -13.43
C TYR A 244 -4.21 26.46 -14.84
N GLY A 245 -5.38 26.99 -15.21
CA GLY A 245 -5.57 27.65 -16.50
C GLY A 245 -5.38 26.75 -17.73
N VAL A 246 -5.53 25.43 -17.58
CA VAL A 246 -5.33 24.50 -18.70
C VAL A 246 -6.52 24.58 -19.64
N GLU A 247 -6.38 25.20 -20.81
CA GLU A 247 -7.50 25.43 -21.75
C GLU A 247 -7.91 24.19 -22.57
N ASP A 248 -6.94 23.34 -22.95
CA ASP A 248 -7.21 22.13 -23.74
C ASP A 248 -7.84 21.04 -22.87
N ALA A 249 -9.12 20.75 -23.11
CA ALA A 249 -9.89 19.74 -22.39
C ALA A 249 -9.26 18.33 -22.46
N ARG A 250 -8.41 18.03 -23.44
CA ARG A 250 -7.71 16.74 -23.52
C ARG A 250 -6.75 16.54 -22.34
N TYR A 251 -6.14 17.62 -21.84
CA TYR A 251 -5.20 17.58 -20.73
C TYR A 251 -5.88 17.64 -19.35
N ARG A 252 -7.17 17.99 -19.30
CA ARG A 252 -7.97 18.00 -18.06
C ARG A 252 -8.74 16.70 -17.78
N ARG A 253 -8.59 15.70 -18.65
CA ARG A 253 -9.30 14.41 -18.48
C ARG A 253 -8.82 13.68 -17.23
N PHE A 254 -9.73 13.32 -16.35
CA PHE A 254 -9.45 12.40 -15.25
C PHE A 254 -9.23 10.98 -15.80
N ARG A 255 -7.98 10.53 -15.78
CA ARG A 255 -7.58 9.20 -16.29
C ARG A 255 -7.15 8.36 -15.10
N TYR A 256 -7.85 7.26 -14.87
CA TYR A 256 -7.57 6.42 -13.71
C TYR A 256 -7.55 4.93 -14.04
N GLY A 257 -6.70 4.22 -13.30
CA GLY A 257 -6.84 2.79 -13.05
C GLY A 257 -7.50 2.56 -11.69
N VAL A 258 -8.02 1.36 -11.48
CA VAL A 258 -8.68 1.00 -10.22
C VAL A 258 -8.27 -0.41 -9.80
N GLN A 259 -8.09 -0.60 -8.51
CA GLN A 259 -8.28 -1.88 -7.86
C GLN A 259 -9.50 -1.77 -6.95
N VAL A 260 -10.41 -2.75 -7.05
CA VAL A 260 -11.56 -2.81 -6.16
C VAL A 260 -11.13 -3.14 -4.74
N ASN A 261 -11.93 -2.75 -3.76
CA ASN A 261 -11.56 -2.70 -2.35
C ASN A 261 -11.17 -4.07 -1.79
N SER A 262 -9.92 -4.21 -1.35
CA SER A 262 -9.41 -5.47 -0.78
C SER A 262 -9.74 -5.56 0.71
N LEU A 263 -9.77 -4.45 1.43
CA LEU A 263 -10.15 -4.37 2.85
C LEU A 263 -11.57 -4.89 3.13
N GLY A 264 -12.44 -4.86 2.11
CA GLY A 264 -13.81 -5.35 2.20
C GLY A 264 -13.97 -6.86 2.01
N LEU A 265 -12.91 -7.54 1.57
CA LEU A 265 -12.90 -8.98 1.36
C LEU A 265 -12.71 -9.72 2.68
N THR A 266 -13.37 -10.87 2.82
CA THR A 266 -13.43 -11.59 4.10
C THR A 266 -12.66 -12.91 4.02
N GLU A 267 -11.96 -13.25 5.10
CA GLU A 267 -11.39 -14.59 5.30
C GLU A 267 -12.50 -15.61 5.57
N GLN A 268 -13.54 -15.22 6.32
CA GLN A 268 -14.72 -16.04 6.58
C GLN A 268 -15.59 -16.10 5.32
N GLN A 269 -16.02 -17.31 4.95
CA GLN A 269 -16.81 -17.57 3.74
C GLN A 269 -16.25 -16.84 2.49
N PRO A 270 -14.96 -17.07 2.14
CA PRO A 270 -14.25 -16.26 1.15
C PRO A 270 -14.85 -16.37 -0.26
N GLU A 271 -15.61 -17.42 -0.56
CA GLU A 271 -16.40 -17.53 -1.79
C GLU A 271 -17.33 -16.32 -2.05
N ASN A 272 -17.82 -15.67 -0.99
CA ASN A 272 -18.64 -14.46 -1.10
C ASN A 272 -17.88 -13.29 -1.74
N ASN A 273 -16.55 -13.30 -1.70
CA ASN A 273 -15.71 -12.26 -2.30
C ASN A 273 -15.88 -12.18 -3.81
N VAL A 274 -16.23 -13.28 -4.50
CA VAL A 274 -16.52 -13.25 -5.95
C VAL A 274 -17.64 -12.24 -6.26
N TYR A 275 -18.70 -12.23 -5.47
CA TYR A 275 -19.81 -11.30 -5.65
C TYR A 275 -19.45 -9.87 -5.25
N ARG A 276 -18.67 -9.71 -4.18
CA ARG A 276 -18.18 -8.38 -3.75
C ARG A 276 -17.37 -7.72 -4.86
N ILE A 277 -16.37 -8.43 -5.37
CA ILE A 277 -15.49 -7.99 -6.46
C ILE A 277 -16.30 -7.64 -7.71
N LEU A 278 -17.30 -8.45 -8.07
CA LEU A 278 -18.18 -8.16 -9.20
C LEU A 278 -18.94 -6.84 -9.01
N ILE A 279 -19.59 -6.65 -7.87
CA ILE A 279 -20.37 -5.44 -7.58
C ILE A 279 -19.47 -4.19 -7.56
N GLU A 280 -18.28 -4.32 -6.98
CA GLU A 280 -17.29 -3.24 -6.94
C GLU A 280 -16.77 -2.90 -8.34
N ALA A 281 -16.51 -3.91 -9.18
CA ALA A 281 -16.10 -3.71 -10.57
C ALA A 281 -17.16 -2.95 -11.38
N LEU A 282 -18.44 -3.27 -11.16
CA LEU A 282 -19.55 -2.56 -11.82
C LEU A 282 -19.58 -1.07 -11.47
N ALA A 283 -19.20 -0.68 -10.25
CA ALA A 283 -19.21 0.73 -9.83
C ALA A 283 -18.28 1.61 -10.68
N VAL A 284 -17.24 1.04 -11.28
CA VAL A 284 -16.19 1.74 -12.04
C VAL A 284 -16.21 1.45 -13.54
N THR A 285 -17.03 0.51 -14.00
CA THR A 285 -17.17 0.17 -15.42
C THR A 285 -18.47 0.67 -16.05
N LEU A 286 -19.54 0.82 -15.27
CA LEU A 286 -20.89 1.09 -15.81
C LEU A 286 -21.08 2.52 -16.32
N SER A 287 -20.63 3.54 -15.59
CA SER A 287 -20.76 4.94 -16.04
C SER A 287 -19.71 5.23 -17.12
N LYS A 288 -20.14 5.43 -18.36
CA LYS A 288 -19.28 5.73 -19.51
C LYS A 288 -18.42 6.99 -19.30
N HIS A 289 -18.98 8.05 -18.72
CA HIS A 289 -18.28 9.32 -18.45
C HIS A 289 -17.18 9.18 -17.41
N ALA A 290 -17.36 8.27 -16.46
CA ALA A 290 -16.42 8.00 -15.38
C ALA A 290 -15.78 6.62 -15.50
N ARG A 291 -15.80 5.97 -16.66
CA ARG A 291 -15.34 4.58 -16.82
C ARG A 291 -13.83 4.47 -16.62
N ALA A 292 -13.40 3.49 -15.84
CA ALA A 292 -11.99 3.19 -15.61
C ALA A 292 -11.24 2.90 -16.91
N ARG A 293 -9.97 3.31 -16.97
CA ARG A 293 -9.08 3.06 -18.13
C ARG A 293 -8.25 1.80 -17.97
N ALA A 294 -8.04 1.37 -16.74
CA ALA A 294 -7.45 0.08 -16.40
C ALA A 294 -8.17 -0.48 -15.18
N VAL A 295 -8.54 -1.76 -15.22
CA VAL A 295 -9.17 -2.44 -14.09
C VAL A 295 -8.25 -3.56 -13.66
N GLN A 296 -7.99 -3.59 -12.36
CA GLN A 296 -7.27 -4.62 -11.66
C GLN A 296 -8.23 -5.23 -10.64
N LEU A 297 -8.49 -6.52 -10.75
CA LEU A 297 -9.37 -7.20 -9.81
C LEU A 297 -8.52 -8.12 -8.93
N PRO A 298 -8.75 -8.13 -7.61
CA PRO A 298 -8.14 -9.10 -6.74
C PRO A 298 -8.70 -10.49 -7.01
N ALA A 299 -8.06 -11.50 -6.41
CA ALA A 299 -8.60 -12.84 -6.37
C ALA A 299 -9.58 -13.00 -5.20
N TRP A 300 -10.52 -13.92 -5.32
CA TRP A 300 -11.54 -14.19 -4.29
C TRP A 300 -10.93 -14.60 -2.93
N ASN A 301 -9.73 -15.17 -2.94
CA ASN A 301 -8.99 -15.63 -1.76
C ASN A 301 -7.92 -14.64 -1.27
N GLU A 302 -7.94 -13.37 -1.70
CA GLU A 302 -6.92 -12.39 -1.32
C GLU A 302 -6.78 -12.20 0.21
N ALA A 303 -7.89 -12.30 0.96
CA ALA A 303 -7.87 -12.22 2.42
C ALA A 303 -7.16 -13.42 3.09
N LEU A 304 -6.88 -14.51 2.36
CA LEU A 304 -6.21 -15.71 2.86
C LEU A 304 -4.70 -15.72 2.56
N GLY A 305 -4.26 -14.97 1.55
CA GLY A 305 -2.87 -14.96 1.10
C GLY A 305 -2.73 -14.74 -0.40
N LEU A 306 -1.54 -15.04 -0.93
CA LEU A 306 -1.26 -14.84 -2.35
C LEU A 306 -2.08 -15.79 -3.24
N PRO A 307 -2.67 -15.28 -4.34
CA PRO A 307 -3.50 -16.08 -5.21
C PRO A 307 -2.69 -17.06 -6.06
N ARG A 308 -3.29 -18.22 -6.35
CA ARG A 308 -2.73 -19.18 -7.31
C ARG A 308 -2.99 -18.68 -8.73
N PRO A 309 -2.25 -19.19 -9.74
CA PRO A 309 -2.51 -18.85 -11.14
C PRO A 309 -3.95 -19.11 -11.59
N TRP A 310 -4.64 -20.10 -11.01
CA TRP A 310 -6.04 -20.38 -11.28
C TRP A 310 -6.97 -19.28 -10.73
N ASP A 311 -6.72 -18.80 -9.51
CA ASP A 311 -7.53 -17.74 -8.89
C ASP A 311 -7.39 -16.41 -9.67
N GLN A 312 -6.18 -16.09 -10.14
CA GLN A 312 -5.93 -14.93 -11.00
C GLN A 312 -6.67 -15.04 -12.35
N GLN A 313 -6.65 -16.23 -12.96
CA GLN A 313 -7.36 -16.46 -14.21
C GLN A 313 -8.88 -16.30 -14.02
N TRP A 314 -9.44 -16.73 -12.90
CA TRP A 314 -10.86 -16.54 -12.62
C TRP A 314 -11.22 -15.05 -12.55
N SER A 315 -10.41 -14.26 -11.85
CA SER A 315 -10.57 -12.80 -11.80
C SER A 315 -10.45 -12.13 -13.17
N LEU A 316 -9.51 -12.57 -14.02
CA LEU A 316 -9.38 -12.11 -15.40
C LEU A 316 -10.63 -12.42 -16.25
N ARG A 317 -11.23 -13.60 -16.07
CA ARG A 317 -12.44 -14.00 -16.82
C ARG A 317 -13.62 -13.09 -16.51
N MET A 318 -13.76 -12.59 -15.28
CA MET A 318 -14.80 -11.62 -14.93
C MET A 318 -14.72 -10.37 -15.81
N GLN A 319 -13.52 -9.81 -16.00
CA GLN A 319 -13.31 -8.62 -16.85
C GLN A 319 -13.62 -8.91 -18.32
N GLN A 320 -13.19 -10.08 -18.82
CA GLN A 320 -13.40 -10.47 -20.21
C GLN A 320 -14.88 -10.72 -20.52
N ILE A 321 -15.61 -11.40 -19.63
CA ILE A 321 -17.06 -11.60 -19.78
C ILE A 321 -17.75 -10.23 -19.82
N LEU A 322 -17.45 -9.35 -18.86
CA LEU A 322 -18.07 -8.02 -18.81
C LEU A 322 -17.79 -7.19 -20.07
N ALA A 323 -16.57 -7.23 -20.59
CA ALA A 323 -16.17 -6.44 -21.76
C ALA A 323 -16.60 -7.03 -23.11
N TYR A 324 -16.67 -8.37 -23.23
CA TYR A 324 -16.82 -9.04 -24.51
C TYR A 324 -18.18 -9.72 -24.72
N GLU A 325 -18.87 -10.13 -23.66
CA GLU A 325 -20.15 -10.83 -23.75
C GLU A 325 -21.35 -9.91 -23.49
N THR A 326 -21.13 -8.73 -22.91
CA THR A 326 -22.19 -7.72 -22.69
C THR A 326 -22.16 -6.61 -23.73
N ASP A 327 -23.27 -5.88 -23.85
CA ASP A 327 -23.45 -4.69 -24.68
C ASP A 327 -22.99 -3.39 -23.97
N LEU A 328 -22.34 -3.48 -22.80
CA LEU A 328 -21.92 -2.32 -22.00
C LEU A 328 -21.09 -1.28 -22.78
N LEU A 329 -20.29 -1.73 -23.75
CA LEU A 329 -19.42 -0.87 -24.55
C LEU A 329 -20.12 -0.28 -25.79
N GLU A 330 -21.41 -0.56 -25.99
CA GLU A 330 -22.19 -0.14 -27.17
C GLU A 330 -23.17 1.00 -26.85
N TYR A 331 -23.42 1.26 -25.57
CA TYR A 331 -24.39 2.27 -25.11
C TYR A 331 -23.72 3.53 -24.57
N ASP A 332 -24.50 4.61 -24.49
CA ASP A 332 -24.12 5.84 -23.79
C ASP A 332 -24.18 5.67 -22.26
N ASP A 333 -23.86 6.73 -21.51
CA ASP A 333 -23.84 6.64 -20.05
C ASP A 333 -25.26 6.44 -19.49
N LEU A 334 -25.47 5.31 -18.83
CA LEU A 334 -26.76 4.93 -18.25
C LEU A 334 -27.20 5.81 -17.07
N PHE A 335 -26.30 6.63 -16.52
CA PHE A 335 -26.56 7.46 -15.34
C PHE A 335 -26.81 8.93 -15.66
N ASP A 336 -26.76 9.34 -16.94
CA ASP A 336 -27.04 10.70 -17.34
C ASP A 336 -28.51 11.09 -17.12
N GLY A 337 -28.74 12.30 -16.60
CA GLY A 337 -30.06 12.82 -16.30
C GLY A 337 -30.78 12.11 -15.14
N ASN A 338 -30.06 11.34 -14.32
CA ASN A 338 -30.63 10.69 -13.15
C ASN A 338 -30.55 11.61 -11.91
N PRO A 339 -31.68 12.10 -11.37
CA PRO A 339 -31.65 13.09 -10.28
C PRO A 339 -31.03 12.56 -8.97
N ALA A 340 -31.08 11.24 -8.73
CA ALA A 340 -30.48 10.65 -7.53
C ALA A 340 -28.95 10.59 -7.65
N VAL A 341 -28.43 10.32 -8.85
CA VAL A 341 -27.01 10.35 -9.14
C VAL A 341 -26.49 11.77 -9.02
N GLU A 342 -27.12 12.73 -9.69
CA GLU A 342 -26.74 14.15 -9.66
C GLU A 342 -26.67 14.68 -8.21
N ARG A 343 -27.72 14.50 -7.41
CA ARG A 343 -27.70 14.91 -5.99
C ARG A 343 -26.57 14.27 -5.19
N LYS A 344 -26.27 12.99 -5.42
CA LYS A 344 -25.21 12.29 -4.69
C LYS A 344 -23.82 12.76 -5.14
N VAL A 345 -23.63 13.01 -6.44
CA VAL A 345 -22.39 13.59 -7.00
C VAL A 345 -22.17 14.98 -6.41
N ASP A 346 -23.19 15.84 -6.40
CA ASP A 346 -23.09 17.19 -5.84
C ASP A 346 -22.76 17.18 -4.35
N ALA A 347 -23.41 16.34 -3.55
CA ALA A 347 -23.10 16.19 -2.13
C ALA A 347 -21.65 15.73 -1.88
N LEU A 348 -21.13 14.80 -2.71
CA LEU A 348 -19.74 14.35 -2.63
C LEU A 348 -18.77 15.48 -2.99
N LYS A 349 -19.07 16.27 -4.03
CA LYS A 349 -18.26 17.43 -4.43
C LYS A 349 -18.25 18.51 -3.35
N GLU A 350 -19.38 18.81 -2.72
CA GLU A 350 -19.45 19.77 -1.62
C GLU A 350 -18.56 19.36 -0.44
N GLY A 351 -18.66 18.10 0.00
CA GLY A 351 -17.81 17.55 1.05
C GLY A 351 -16.32 17.58 0.69
N ALA A 352 -15.98 17.17 -0.53
CA ALA A 352 -14.60 17.18 -1.01
C ALA A 352 -14.03 18.60 -1.10
N ARG A 353 -14.81 19.59 -1.57
CA ARG A 353 -14.37 21.00 -1.63
C ARG A 353 -14.15 21.58 -0.23
N ALA A 354 -15.01 21.27 0.73
CA ALA A 354 -14.85 21.72 2.11
C ALA A 354 -13.55 21.18 2.72
N GLU A 355 -13.29 19.88 2.55
CA GLU A 355 -12.05 19.25 3.04
C GLU A 355 -10.80 19.77 2.31
N LEU A 356 -10.87 19.99 0.99
CA LEU A 356 -9.80 20.64 0.22
C LEU A 356 -9.49 22.05 0.73
N ALA A 357 -10.51 22.86 0.98
CA ALA A 357 -10.34 24.21 1.51
C ALA A 357 -9.69 24.21 2.90
N GLN A 358 -10.01 23.22 3.73
CA GLN A 358 -9.34 23.04 5.02
C GLN A 358 -7.85 22.71 4.84
N ILE A 359 -7.51 21.77 3.95
CA ILE A 359 -6.12 21.39 3.65
C ILE A 359 -5.34 22.58 3.09
N ASP A 360 -5.92 23.35 2.17
CA ASP A 360 -5.31 24.56 1.63
C ASP A 360 -5.09 25.62 2.72
N GLY A 361 -6.04 25.77 3.65
CA GLY A 361 -5.92 26.64 4.83
C GLY A 361 -4.80 26.23 5.79
N MET A 362 -4.37 24.97 5.77
CA MET A 362 -3.22 24.45 6.53
C MET A 362 -1.89 24.59 5.77
N GLY A 363 -1.88 25.18 4.56
CA GLY A 363 -0.70 25.31 3.72
C GLY A 363 -0.49 24.14 2.74
N GLY A 364 -1.54 23.39 2.44
CA GLY A 364 -1.55 22.31 1.44
C GLY A 364 -1.20 20.92 1.98
N ALA A 365 -1.29 19.92 1.12
CA ALA A 365 -1.22 18.51 1.49
C ALA A 365 0.05 18.12 2.27
N VAL A 366 1.21 18.70 1.93
CA VAL A 366 2.48 18.40 2.61
C VAL A 366 2.47 18.84 4.08
N GLN A 367 1.88 19.98 4.39
CA GLN A 367 1.78 20.48 5.76
C GLN A 367 0.62 19.82 6.53
N ALA A 368 -0.40 19.36 5.82
CA ALA A 368 -1.57 18.73 6.40
C ALA A 368 -1.41 17.21 6.66
N ILE A 369 -0.23 16.60 6.47
CA ILE A 369 -0.04 15.14 6.59
C ILE A 369 -0.53 14.60 7.94
N GLU A 370 -0.18 15.25 9.05
CA GLU A 370 -0.59 14.81 10.40
C GLU A 370 -2.11 14.84 10.57
N TYR A 371 -2.76 15.92 10.11
CA TYR A 371 -4.21 16.05 10.13
C TYR A 371 -4.87 14.99 9.24
N MET A 372 -4.44 14.84 7.98
CA MET A 372 -5.01 13.83 7.09
C MET A 372 -4.87 12.43 7.69
N LYS A 373 -3.72 12.12 8.30
CA LYS A 373 -3.49 10.82 8.96
C LYS A 373 -4.44 10.61 10.14
N SER A 374 -4.61 11.59 11.02
CA SER A 374 -5.51 11.44 12.17
C SER A 374 -6.97 11.24 11.73
N ARG A 375 -7.40 11.95 10.68
CA ARG A 375 -8.75 11.81 10.11
C ARG A 375 -8.99 10.42 9.51
N LEU A 376 -7.99 9.78 8.91
CA LEU A 376 -8.07 8.40 8.45
C LEU A 376 -8.24 7.42 9.62
N VAL A 377 -7.42 7.57 10.67
CA VAL A 377 -7.50 6.73 11.88
C VAL A 377 -8.87 6.83 12.55
N GLU A 378 -9.39 8.06 12.67
CA GLU A 378 -10.73 8.34 13.20
C GLU A 378 -11.84 7.69 12.35
N ALA A 379 -11.80 7.88 11.03
CA ALA A 379 -12.81 7.32 10.13
C ALA A 379 -12.78 5.78 10.11
N ASN A 380 -11.59 5.18 10.21
CA ASN A 380 -11.46 3.73 10.34
C ASN A 380 -12.02 3.22 11.68
N ALA A 381 -11.72 3.91 12.78
CA ALA A 381 -12.24 3.55 14.11
C ALA A 381 -13.77 3.60 14.16
N GLU A 382 -14.37 4.62 13.53
CA GLU A 382 -15.82 4.70 13.36
C GLU A 382 -16.37 3.54 12.53
N ARG A 383 -15.70 3.20 11.42
CA ARG A 383 -16.11 2.08 10.57
C ARG A 383 -16.11 0.77 11.33
N ILE A 384 -15.03 0.48 12.06
CA ILE A 384 -14.90 -0.74 12.87
C ILE A 384 -15.95 -0.77 13.97
N GLY A 385 -16.14 0.34 14.71
CA GLY A 385 -17.16 0.43 15.74
C GLY A 385 -18.58 0.11 15.23
N ARG A 386 -18.94 0.60 14.03
CA ARG A 386 -20.23 0.27 13.40
C ARG A 386 -20.35 -1.20 12.98
N ILE A 387 -19.24 -1.87 12.63
CA ILE A 387 -19.23 -3.29 12.29
C ILE A 387 -19.39 -4.13 13.57
N GLU A 388 -18.67 -3.77 14.64
CA GLU A 388 -18.77 -4.42 15.97
C GLU A 388 -20.18 -4.29 16.54
N ALA A 389 -20.80 -3.11 16.43
CA ALA A 389 -22.17 -2.86 16.87
C ALA A 389 -23.24 -3.51 15.96
N GLY A 390 -22.85 -4.10 14.82
CA GLY A 390 -23.77 -4.72 13.87
C GLY A 390 -24.62 -3.74 13.05
N GLU A 391 -24.33 -2.44 13.12
CA GLU A 391 -24.96 -1.39 12.29
C GLU A 391 -24.54 -1.51 10.82
N THR A 392 -23.27 -1.83 10.60
CA THR A 392 -22.75 -2.19 9.27
C THR A 392 -22.68 -3.72 9.16
N VAL A 393 -23.53 -4.28 8.31
CA VAL A 393 -23.59 -5.73 8.10
C VAL A 393 -22.44 -6.20 7.21
N VAL A 394 -21.72 -7.22 7.67
CA VAL A 394 -20.71 -7.95 6.90
C VAL A 394 -21.11 -9.43 6.87
N VAL A 395 -21.67 -9.84 5.74
CA VAL A 395 -22.17 -11.22 5.52
C VAL A 395 -21.03 -12.23 5.70
N GLY A 396 -21.27 -13.25 6.52
CA GLY A 396 -20.30 -14.28 6.87
C GLY A 396 -19.38 -13.93 8.04
N VAL A 397 -19.40 -12.67 8.53
CA VAL A 397 -18.57 -12.20 9.65
C VAL A 397 -19.41 -11.86 10.87
N ASN A 398 -20.27 -10.83 10.80
CA ASN A 398 -21.12 -10.43 11.93
C ASN A 398 -22.60 -10.81 11.74
N ARG A 399 -22.98 -11.29 10.56
CA ARG A 399 -24.33 -11.80 10.25
C ARG A 399 -24.25 -12.93 9.24
N PHE A 400 -25.16 -13.90 9.35
CA PHE A 400 -25.17 -15.11 8.52
C PHE A 400 -23.86 -15.92 8.65
N THR A 401 -23.43 -16.16 9.88
CA THR A 401 -22.12 -16.75 10.20
C THR A 401 -22.06 -18.26 10.02
N THR A 402 -23.19 -18.95 10.08
CA THR A 402 -23.30 -20.40 9.85
C THR A 402 -23.20 -20.73 8.36
N THR A 403 -22.36 -21.69 7.99
CA THR A 403 -22.17 -22.15 6.60
C THR A 403 -21.89 -23.66 6.54
N GLU A 404 -22.06 -24.25 5.36
CA GLU A 404 -21.60 -25.61 5.06
C GLU A 404 -20.10 -25.62 4.72
N PRO A 405 -19.38 -26.75 4.85
CA PRO A 405 -17.98 -26.84 4.48
C PRO A 405 -17.74 -26.47 3.00
N SER A 406 -16.84 -25.52 2.77
CA SER A 406 -16.52 -25.05 1.42
C SER A 406 -15.55 -26.00 0.69
N PRO A 407 -15.88 -26.51 -0.51
CA PRO A 407 -14.97 -27.36 -1.28
C PRO A 407 -13.79 -26.59 -1.90
N LEU A 408 -13.83 -25.25 -1.88
CA LEU A 408 -12.79 -24.39 -2.46
C LEU A 408 -11.66 -24.08 -1.47
N THR A 409 -11.93 -24.22 -0.17
CA THR A 409 -10.99 -23.88 0.91
C THR A 409 -10.40 -25.12 1.60
N THR A 410 -10.91 -26.31 1.29
CA THR A 410 -10.51 -27.57 1.90
C THR A 410 -9.54 -28.33 0.98
N GLY A 411 -8.27 -28.45 1.38
CA GLY A 411 -7.24 -29.24 0.68
C GLY A 411 -5.80 -28.75 0.88
N GLU A 412 -4.83 -29.66 0.77
CA GLU A 412 -3.40 -29.29 0.72
C GLU A 412 -3.13 -28.38 -0.51
N GLY A 413 -2.47 -27.23 -0.29
CA GLY A 413 -2.15 -26.27 -1.36
C GLY A 413 -3.22 -25.20 -1.65
N ALA A 414 -4.16 -24.96 -0.72
CA ALA A 414 -5.16 -23.89 -0.85
C ALA A 414 -4.56 -22.47 -0.79
N ILE A 415 -3.43 -22.29 -0.10
CA ILE A 415 -2.71 -21.01 0.05
C ILE A 415 -1.29 -21.18 -0.50
N MET A 416 -0.81 -20.19 -1.26
CA MET A 416 0.56 -20.18 -1.76
C MET A 416 1.51 -19.70 -0.65
N VAL A 417 2.53 -20.50 -0.34
CA VAL A 417 3.59 -20.18 0.62
C VAL A 417 4.88 -19.89 -0.13
N VAL A 418 5.57 -18.81 0.26
CA VAL A 418 6.86 -18.42 -0.33
C VAL A 418 7.98 -19.34 0.17
N ASP A 419 8.75 -19.88 -0.77
CA ASP A 419 9.90 -20.75 -0.49
C ASP A 419 11.02 -20.01 0.25
N ALA A 420 11.44 -20.53 1.40
CA ALA A 420 12.53 -19.99 2.20
C ALA A 420 13.89 -20.02 1.45
N ALA A 421 14.05 -20.90 0.45
CA ALA A 421 15.24 -20.92 -0.39
C ALA A 421 15.35 -19.67 -1.29
N ALA A 422 14.24 -19.00 -1.61
CA ALA A 422 14.24 -17.84 -2.51
C ALA A 422 15.02 -16.65 -1.92
N GLU A 423 14.90 -16.39 -0.62
CA GLU A 423 15.65 -15.32 0.06
C GLU A 423 17.16 -15.60 0.03
N ARG A 424 17.56 -16.84 0.35
CA ARG A 424 18.97 -17.25 0.28
C ARG A 424 19.55 -17.13 -1.12
N ASP A 425 18.84 -17.65 -2.11
CA ASP A 425 19.22 -17.60 -3.52
C ASP A 425 19.34 -16.14 -4.02
N GLN A 426 18.44 -15.25 -3.61
CA GLN A 426 18.54 -13.82 -3.91
C GLN A 426 19.80 -13.18 -3.28
N ILE A 427 20.12 -13.49 -2.03
CA ILE A 427 21.32 -12.97 -1.35
C ILE A 427 22.60 -13.51 -2.02
N GLU A 428 22.63 -14.79 -2.37
CA GLU A 428 23.75 -15.41 -3.08
C GLU A 428 23.99 -14.73 -4.44
N ARG A 429 22.93 -14.45 -5.22
CA ARG A 429 23.02 -13.68 -6.48
C ARG A 429 23.52 -12.25 -6.28
N LEU A 430 23.00 -11.55 -5.27
CA LEU A 430 23.41 -10.19 -4.94
C LEU A 430 24.92 -10.14 -4.64
N ASN A 431 25.42 -11.08 -3.84
CA ASN A 431 26.85 -11.16 -3.51
C ASN A 431 27.71 -11.49 -4.74
N ALA A 432 27.23 -12.37 -5.62
CA ALA A 432 27.89 -12.65 -6.89
C ALA A 432 27.93 -11.41 -7.81
N TRP A 433 26.84 -10.64 -7.87
CA TRP A 433 26.76 -9.39 -8.63
C TRP A 433 27.78 -8.35 -8.14
N ARG A 434 27.82 -8.10 -6.82
CA ARG A 434 28.81 -7.19 -6.21
C ARG A 434 30.24 -7.66 -6.47
N SER A 435 30.50 -8.97 -6.42
CA SER A 435 31.85 -9.51 -6.64
C SER A 435 32.35 -9.41 -8.09
N ALA A 436 31.43 -9.29 -9.07
CA ALA A 436 31.75 -9.33 -10.49
C ALA A 436 31.75 -7.94 -11.18
N ARG A 437 31.21 -6.91 -10.53
CA ARG A 437 31.08 -5.56 -11.11
C ARG A 437 32.36 -4.74 -11.01
N ASP A 438 32.40 -3.63 -11.73
CA ASP A 438 33.47 -2.63 -11.60
C ASP A 438 33.16 -1.69 -10.42
N GLU A 439 33.81 -1.93 -9.28
CA GLU A 439 33.63 -1.13 -8.06
C GLU A 439 34.01 0.35 -8.26
N GLY A 440 35.01 0.65 -9.11
CA GLY A 440 35.40 2.03 -9.39
C GLY A 440 34.29 2.78 -10.14
N ALA A 441 33.73 2.15 -11.17
CA ALA A 441 32.63 2.71 -11.94
C ALA A 441 31.37 2.92 -11.08
N VAL A 442 31.06 2.00 -10.17
CA VAL A 442 29.93 2.12 -9.23
C VAL A 442 30.16 3.27 -8.25
N ALA A 443 31.33 3.35 -7.64
CA ALA A 443 31.65 4.43 -6.70
C ALA A 443 31.54 5.82 -7.36
N ASP A 444 32.05 5.96 -8.58
CA ASP A 444 31.95 7.21 -9.35
C ASP A 444 30.50 7.57 -9.70
N ALA A 445 29.67 6.57 -10.03
CA ALA A 445 28.25 6.80 -10.36
C ALA A 445 27.42 7.18 -9.12
N LEU A 446 27.68 6.55 -7.98
CA LEU A 446 27.04 6.89 -6.70
C LEU A 446 27.48 8.27 -6.18
N ALA A 447 28.74 8.65 -6.42
CA ALA A 447 29.23 9.99 -6.10
C ALA A 447 28.51 11.07 -6.93
N GLU A 448 28.27 10.82 -8.21
CA GLU A 448 27.48 11.71 -9.07
C GLU A 448 26.02 11.81 -8.62
N LEU A 449 25.39 10.70 -8.25
CA LEU A 449 24.04 10.70 -7.67
C LEU A 449 23.98 11.54 -6.39
N ARG A 450 24.98 11.38 -5.51
CA ARG A 450 25.09 12.18 -4.28
C ARG A 450 25.21 13.67 -4.60
N ALA A 451 26.04 14.03 -5.59
CA ALA A 451 26.21 15.41 -6.02
C ALA A 451 24.91 15.99 -6.58
N ALA A 452 24.19 15.25 -7.44
CA ALA A 452 22.90 15.68 -7.98
C ALA A 452 21.87 15.89 -6.86
N ALA A 453 21.79 14.95 -5.91
CA ALA A 453 20.93 15.07 -4.73
C ALA A 453 21.26 16.33 -3.91
N ALA A 454 22.55 16.63 -3.68
CA ALA A 454 22.98 17.78 -2.90
C ALA A 454 22.78 19.13 -3.61
N ASN A 455 23.08 19.21 -4.91
CA ASN A 455 23.13 20.48 -5.66
C ASN A 455 21.77 20.93 -6.20
N GLY A 456 20.76 20.07 -6.18
CA GLY A 456 19.45 20.39 -6.74
C GLY A 456 19.21 19.85 -8.16
N ASP A 457 20.19 19.18 -8.75
CA ASP A 457 20.06 18.60 -10.09
C ASP A 457 19.04 17.44 -10.13
N ASN A 458 18.54 17.14 -11.33
CA ASN A 458 17.63 16.02 -11.53
C ASN A 458 18.34 14.69 -11.23
N VAL A 459 17.75 13.85 -10.38
CA VAL A 459 18.37 12.58 -9.95
C VAL A 459 18.32 11.46 -11.01
N MET A 460 17.48 11.58 -12.04
CA MET A 460 17.26 10.49 -13.01
C MET A 460 18.50 10.15 -13.86
N PRO A 461 19.22 11.11 -14.48
CA PRO A 461 20.42 10.79 -15.26
C PRO A 461 21.49 10.06 -14.43
N ALA A 462 21.77 10.55 -13.21
CA ALA A 462 22.73 9.91 -12.31
C ALA A 462 22.25 8.53 -11.84
N SER A 463 20.94 8.36 -11.60
CA SER A 463 20.37 7.06 -11.24
C SER A 463 20.49 6.04 -12.39
N ILE A 464 20.28 6.45 -13.64
CA ILE A 464 20.47 5.59 -14.82
C ILE A 464 21.94 5.21 -14.98
N ARG A 465 22.86 6.16 -14.77
CA ARG A 465 24.30 5.86 -14.79
C ARG A 465 24.67 4.86 -13.70
N ALA A 466 24.17 5.03 -12.48
CA ALA A 466 24.39 4.09 -11.37
C ALA A 466 23.84 2.69 -11.67
N ALA A 467 22.64 2.61 -12.25
CA ALA A 467 22.05 1.34 -12.68
C ALA A 467 22.94 0.61 -13.70
N LYS A 468 23.43 1.33 -14.73
CA LYS A 468 24.33 0.77 -15.76
C LYS A 468 25.71 0.38 -15.22
N ALA A 469 26.23 1.12 -14.24
CA ALA A 469 27.50 0.83 -13.58
C ALA A 469 27.43 -0.43 -12.69
N GLY A 470 26.22 -0.85 -12.28
CA GLY A 470 26.01 -2.02 -11.44
C GLY A 470 25.81 -1.70 -9.96
N ALA A 471 25.41 -0.48 -9.64
CA ALA A 471 24.93 -0.14 -8.30
C ALA A 471 23.69 -0.97 -7.94
N THR A 472 23.50 -1.16 -6.64
CA THR A 472 22.39 -1.90 -6.05
C THR A 472 21.31 -0.97 -5.52
N THR A 473 20.13 -1.52 -5.25
CA THR A 473 18.98 -0.82 -4.64
C THR A 473 19.32 -0.27 -3.26
N GLY A 474 20.05 -1.04 -2.45
CA GLY A 474 20.53 -0.62 -1.15
C GLY A 474 21.56 0.50 -1.22
N GLU A 475 22.51 0.44 -2.16
CA GLU A 475 23.50 1.52 -2.35
C GLU A 475 22.86 2.82 -2.84
N TRP A 476 21.93 2.74 -3.81
CA TRP A 476 21.15 3.90 -4.24
C TRP A 476 20.34 4.48 -3.07
N GLY A 477 19.66 3.61 -2.32
CA GLY A 477 18.88 3.97 -1.14
C GLY A 477 19.74 4.60 -0.04
N LEU A 478 20.97 4.13 0.16
CA LEU A 478 21.92 4.70 1.12
C LEU A 478 22.35 6.12 0.70
N VAL A 479 22.64 6.36 -0.57
CA VAL A 479 22.97 7.72 -1.06
C VAL A 479 21.80 8.67 -0.81
N VAL A 480 20.57 8.23 -1.11
CA VAL A 480 19.35 9.01 -0.89
C VAL A 480 19.14 9.32 0.61
N ARG A 481 19.32 8.33 1.50
CA ARG A 481 19.27 8.54 2.96
C ARG A 481 20.35 9.51 3.44
N GLN A 482 21.57 9.40 2.94
CA GLN A 482 22.67 10.29 3.32
C GLN A 482 22.47 11.72 2.82
N ALA A 483 21.81 11.91 1.68
CA ALA A 483 21.57 13.23 1.11
C ALA A 483 20.37 13.95 1.76
N PHE A 484 19.30 13.22 2.08
CA PHE A 484 18.02 13.81 2.48
C PHE A 484 17.57 13.47 3.91
N GLY A 485 18.26 12.54 4.57
CA GLY A 485 17.85 11.99 5.86
C GLY A 485 16.74 10.95 5.75
N GLU A 486 16.39 10.38 6.91
CA GLU A 486 15.27 9.46 7.08
C GLU A 486 14.12 10.13 7.80
N TYR A 487 12.90 9.63 7.56
CA TYR A 487 11.68 10.17 8.14
C TYR A 487 10.96 9.11 8.97
N ARG A 488 10.33 9.54 10.07
CA ARG A 488 9.32 8.78 10.79
C ARG A 488 7.98 9.52 10.66
N ALA A 489 7.02 8.92 9.97
CA ALA A 489 5.72 9.54 9.75
C ALA A 489 4.88 9.55 11.04
N PRO A 490 3.93 10.50 11.18
CA PRO A 490 3.00 10.50 12.31
C PRO A 490 2.19 9.21 12.35
N THR A 491 1.94 8.71 13.56
CA THR A 491 1.14 7.49 13.77
C THR A 491 -0.36 7.73 13.62
N GLY A 492 -0.81 8.98 13.70
CA GLY A 492 -2.24 9.35 13.72
C GLY A 492 -2.95 9.02 15.04
N VAL A 493 -2.26 8.45 16.03
CA VAL A 493 -2.83 8.10 17.33
C VAL A 493 -2.53 9.22 18.33
N SER A 494 -3.57 9.98 18.70
CA SER A 494 -3.46 11.00 19.77
C SER A 494 -3.08 10.38 21.11
N ARG A 495 -2.32 11.11 21.93
CA ARG A 495 -2.03 10.74 23.34
C ARG A 495 -3.25 10.92 24.26
N ASN A 496 -4.17 11.81 23.91
CA ASN A 496 -5.33 12.11 24.73
C ASN A 496 -6.47 11.10 24.44
N PRO A 497 -7.18 10.61 25.47
CA PRO A 497 -8.35 9.76 25.29
C PRO A 497 -9.42 10.42 24.42
N SER A 498 -10.10 9.63 23.61
CA SER A 498 -11.29 10.06 22.88
C SER A 498 -12.45 10.35 23.84
N ASN A 499 -13.32 11.29 23.49
CA ASN A 499 -14.58 11.52 24.18
C ASN A 499 -15.62 10.40 23.93
N ARG A 500 -15.31 9.43 23.06
CA ARG A 500 -16.22 8.34 22.67
C ARG A 500 -15.89 7.08 23.46
N THR A 501 -16.49 6.94 24.64
CA THR A 501 -16.15 5.88 25.60
C THR A 501 -17.30 4.89 25.84
N GLU A 502 -18.33 4.92 25.00
CA GLU A 502 -19.49 4.04 25.12
C GLU A 502 -19.06 2.56 25.04
N GLY A 503 -19.53 1.75 26.00
CA GLY A 503 -19.23 0.32 26.07
C GLY A 503 -17.82 -0.03 26.58
N LEU A 504 -17.06 0.93 27.11
CA LEU A 504 -15.70 0.70 27.63
C LEU A 504 -15.59 0.66 29.17
N ASP A 505 -16.68 0.90 29.89
CA ASP A 505 -16.66 1.08 31.36
C ASP A 505 -16.12 -0.15 32.10
N GLU A 506 -16.54 -1.34 31.69
CA GLU A 506 -16.06 -2.60 32.29
C GLU A 506 -14.55 -2.80 32.05
N ILE A 507 -14.07 -2.50 30.84
CA ILE A 507 -12.65 -2.64 30.48
C ILE A 507 -11.81 -1.61 31.24
N ARG A 508 -12.30 -0.37 31.36
CA ARG A 508 -11.66 0.69 32.15
C ARG A 508 -11.51 0.29 33.61
N ALA A 509 -12.57 -0.25 34.21
CA ALA A 509 -12.52 -0.77 35.57
C ALA A 509 -11.51 -1.92 35.71
N ALA A 510 -11.41 -2.80 34.71
CA ALA A 510 -10.41 -3.87 34.69
C ALA A 510 -8.97 -3.31 34.58
N VAL A 511 -8.74 -2.33 33.71
CA VAL A 511 -7.44 -1.62 33.59
C VAL A 511 -7.07 -0.95 34.90
N ASP A 512 -8.01 -0.31 35.59
CA ASP A 512 -7.78 0.35 36.88
C ASP A 512 -7.43 -0.69 37.97
N GLY A 513 -8.14 -1.82 37.99
CA GLY A 513 -7.85 -2.94 38.89
C GLY A 513 -6.46 -3.53 38.68
N ALA A 514 -6.09 -3.81 37.43
CA ALA A 514 -4.76 -4.29 37.06
C ALA A 514 -3.68 -3.25 37.40
N SER A 515 -3.91 -1.97 37.08
CA SER A 515 -2.97 -0.88 37.41
C SER A 515 -2.73 -0.74 38.91
N THR A 516 -3.77 -0.94 39.73
CA THR A 516 -3.66 -0.93 41.19
C THR A 516 -2.76 -2.07 41.68
N ARG A 517 -2.91 -3.28 41.12
CA ARG A 517 -2.06 -4.44 41.44
C ARG A 517 -0.61 -4.25 40.98
N LEU A 518 -0.40 -3.63 39.82
CA LEU A 518 0.92 -3.34 39.24
C LEU A 518 1.63 -2.16 39.92
N GLY A 519 0.93 -1.38 40.75
CA GLY A 519 1.47 -0.19 41.43
C GLY A 519 1.67 1.03 40.53
N ARG A 520 1.31 0.94 39.24
CA ARG A 520 1.33 2.03 38.26
C ARG A 520 0.39 1.69 37.12
N ARG A 521 0.15 2.65 36.22
CA ARG A 521 -0.72 2.45 35.06
C ARG A 521 -0.23 1.27 34.21
N LEU A 522 -1.16 0.41 33.78
CA LEU A 522 -0.89 -0.66 32.83
C LEU A 522 -0.27 -0.05 31.56
N LYS A 523 0.91 -0.56 31.20
CA LYS A 523 1.79 0.00 30.17
C LYS A 523 1.86 -0.99 29.02
N PHE A 524 1.37 -0.55 27.85
CA PHE A 524 1.28 -1.37 26.66
C PHE A 524 2.16 -0.78 25.55
N VAL A 525 3.19 -1.52 25.16
CA VAL A 525 4.09 -1.14 24.07
C VAL A 525 3.61 -1.82 22.80
N VAL A 526 3.27 -1.02 21.78
CA VAL A 526 2.86 -1.49 20.47
C VAL A 526 4.00 -1.30 19.48
N GLY A 527 4.28 -2.32 18.66
CA GLY A 527 5.36 -2.26 17.67
C GLY A 527 5.01 -2.96 16.36
N LYS A 528 5.71 -2.55 15.30
CA LYS A 528 5.67 -3.23 13.99
C LYS A 528 7.10 -3.58 13.56
N PRO A 529 7.53 -4.84 13.74
CA PRO A 529 8.87 -5.27 13.38
C PRO A 529 9.03 -5.39 11.85
N GLY A 530 10.26 -5.26 11.36
CA GLY A 530 10.60 -5.54 9.96
C GLY A 530 10.28 -4.38 9.02
N LEU A 531 9.90 -4.65 7.76
CA LEU A 531 9.57 -3.59 6.78
C LEU A 531 8.06 -3.40 6.57
N ASP A 532 7.23 -4.13 7.31
CA ASP A 532 5.78 -4.09 7.17
C ASP A 532 5.19 -2.71 7.49
N GLY A 533 4.65 -2.06 6.45
CA GLY A 533 4.02 -0.75 6.53
C GLY A 533 2.53 -0.76 6.91
N HIS A 534 1.88 -1.93 7.03
CA HIS A 534 0.43 -2.02 7.29
C HIS A 534 0.09 -1.66 8.74
N SER A 535 -0.11 -0.37 9.03
CA SER A 535 -0.26 0.13 10.40
C SER A 535 -1.70 0.17 10.92
N ASN A 536 -2.72 0.01 10.06
CA ASN A 536 -4.13 0.18 10.44
C ASN A 536 -4.53 -0.65 11.68
N GLY A 537 -4.19 -1.95 11.72
CA GLY A 537 -4.50 -2.81 12.85
C GLY A 537 -3.81 -2.36 14.15
N ALA A 538 -2.53 -2.02 14.07
CA ALA A 538 -1.77 -1.50 15.21
C ALA A 538 -2.33 -0.16 15.72
N GLU A 539 -2.72 0.73 14.81
CA GLU A 539 -3.33 2.03 15.14
C GLU A 539 -4.68 1.87 15.82
N GLN A 540 -5.53 0.93 15.36
CA GLN A 540 -6.81 0.64 16.00
C GLN A 540 -6.63 0.05 17.40
N ILE A 541 -5.69 -0.89 17.55
CA ILE A 541 -5.35 -1.48 18.85
C ILE A 541 -4.80 -0.43 19.81
N ALA A 542 -3.88 0.43 19.35
CA ALA A 542 -3.33 1.51 20.16
C ALA A 542 -4.40 2.54 20.55
N ALA A 543 -5.24 2.97 19.60
CA ALA A 543 -6.33 3.92 19.86
C ALA A 543 -7.35 3.34 20.86
N ARG A 544 -7.75 2.08 20.70
CA ARG A 544 -8.68 1.40 21.61
C ARG A 544 -8.06 1.21 23.00
N ALA A 545 -6.81 0.77 23.09
CA ALA A 545 -6.10 0.60 24.37
C ALA A 545 -6.00 1.90 25.15
N ARG A 546 -5.67 3.01 24.47
CA ARG A 546 -5.70 4.36 25.05
C ARG A 546 -7.09 4.73 25.56
N ASP A 547 -8.14 4.47 24.79
CA ASP A 547 -9.51 4.84 25.17
C ASP A 547 -10.03 3.98 26.34
N CYS A 548 -9.54 2.74 26.48
CA CYS A 548 -9.71 1.88 27.66
C CYS A 548 -8.86 2.35 28.86
N GLY A 549 -8.00 3.34 28.65
CA GLY A 549 -7.20 3.99 29.67
C GLY A 549 -5.81 3.41 29.86
N MET A 550 -5.31 2.49 29.02
CA MET A 550 -3.93 2.01 29.14
C MET A 550 -2.93 3.15 28.84
N ASP A 551 -1.76 3.13 29.48
CA ASP A 551 -0.62 3.96 29.05
C ASP A 551 0.03 3.28 27.83
N ILE A 552 -0.06 3.91 26.66
CA ILE A 552 0.39 3.34 25.39
C ILE A 552 1.72 3.96 24.94
N HIS A 553 2.61 3.13 24.41
CA HIS A 553 3.78 3.58 23.65
C HIS A 553 3.72 2.97 22.25
N TYR A 554 3.69 3.81 21.22
CA TYR A 554 3.67 3.38 19.82
C TYR A 554 4.54 4.31 18.97
N GLU A 555 5.64 3.78 18.45
CA GLU A 555 6.60 4.55 17.63
C GLU A 555 6.36 4.45 16.13
N GLY A 556 5.29 3.75 15.71
CA GLY A 556 4.97 3.54 14.31
C GLY A 556 5.58 2.27 13.72
N ILE A 557 6.03 2.38 12.47
CA ILE A 557 6.43 1.27 11.62
C ILE A 557 7.94 1.15 11.47
N ARG A 558 8.37 -0.02 10.99
CA ARG A 558 9.75 -0.32 10.58
C ARG A 558 10.77 -0.29 11.69
N LEU A 559 10.42 -0.93 12.81
CA LEU A 559 11.32 -1.11 13.94
C LEU A 559 12.09 -2.42 13.78
N THR A 560 13.36 -2.41 14.12
CA THR A 560 14.10 -3.66 14.32
C THR A 560 13.61 -4.35 15.60
N PRO A 561 13.74 -5.69 15.70
CA PRO A 561 13.52 -6.38 16.98
C PRO A 561 14.32 -5.77 18.13
N ALA A 562 15.55 -5.29 17.88
CA ALA A 562 16.39 -4.65 18.89
C ALA A 562 15.80 -3.32 19.40
N GLU A 563 15.26 -2.48 18.51
CA GLU A 563 14.59 -1.24 18.90
C GLU A 563 13.33 -1.50 19.72
N ILE A 564 12.54 -2.53 19.38
CA ILE A 564 11.35 -2.91 20.13
C ILE A 564 11.73 -3.38 21.54
N VAL A 565 12.76 -4.21 21.68
CA VAL A 565 13.26 -4.64 23.00
C VAL A 565 13.73 -3.45 23.83
N ARG A 566 14.45 -2.50 23.22
CA ARG A 566 14.87 -1.27 23.89
C ARG A 566 13.67 -0.44 24.34
N ALA A 567 12.68 -0.23 23.47
CA ALA A 567 11.46 0.49 23.85
C ALA A 567 10.69 -0.21 24.98
N ALA A 568 10.61 -1.55 24.95
CA ALA A 568 9.98 -2.31 26.03
C ALA A 568 10.73 -2.16 27.36
N GLN A 569 12.07 -2.04 27.32
CA GLN A 569 12.89 -1.79 28.50
C GLN A 569 12.73 -0.36 29.03
N ASP A 570 12.90 0.63 28.16
CA ASP A 570 12.88 2.06 28.50
C ASP A 570 11.51 2.49 29.05
N GLU A 571 10.43 1.94 28.49
CA GLU A 571 9.06 2.22 28.91
C GLU A 571 8.60 1.34 30.08
N ALA A 572 9.43 0.37 30.50
CA ALA A 572 9.05 -0.71 31.41
C ALA A 572 7.71 -1.32 31.00
N ALA A 573 7.65 -2.01 29.86
CA ALA A 573 6.42 -2.59 29.36
C ALA A 573 5.83 -3.62 30.33
N HIS A 574 4.51 -3.62 30.50
CA HIS A 574 3.80 -4.74 31.14
C HIS A 574 3.37 -5.78 30.09
N VAL A 575 3.03 -5.32 28.88
CA VAL A 575 2.69 -6.16 27.73
C VAL A 575 3.30 -5.54 26.48
N VAL A 576 3.82 -6.37 25.59
CA VAL A 576 4.27 -5.96 24.24
C VAL A 576 3.34 -6.56 23.19
N GLY A 577 2.74 -5.71 22.36
CA GLY A 577 1.85 -6.13 21.28
C GLY A 577 2.44 -5.80 19.91
N LEU A 578 2.61 -6.82 19.08
CA LEU A 578 3.19 -6.67 17.75
C LEU A 578 2.18 -6.93 16.65
N SER A 579 2.25 -6.16 15.57
CA SER A 579 1.37 -6.33 14.41
C SER A 579 2.19 -6.62 13.15
N ILE A 580 1.98 -7.79 12.53
CA ILE A 580 2.75 -8.27 11.37
C ILE A 580 1.80 -8.83 10.30
N LEU A 581 1.77 -8.22 9.12
CA LEU A 581 0.88 -8.60 8.02
C LEU A 581 1.65 -9.06 6.77
N SER A 582 2.99 -8.96 6.76
CA SER A 582 3.83 -9.31 5.60
C SER A 582 4.17 -10.81 5.48
N GLY A 583 3.80 -11.63 6.47
CA GLY A 583 4.13 -13.06 6.51
C GLY A 583 5.57 -13.36 6.98
N SER A 584 6.25 -12.37 7.56
CA SER A 584 7.60 -12.48 8.14
C SER A 584 7.61 -12.74 9.65
N HIS A 585 6.44 -13.06 10.23
CA HIS A 585 6.26 -13.19 11.69
C HIS A 585 7.19 -14.21 12.32
N ILE A 586 7.40 -15.38 11.73
CA ILE A 586 8.27 -16.41 12.31
C ILE A 586 9.71 -15.92 12.54
N PRO A 587 10.48 -15.49 11.52
CA PRO A 587 11.87 -15.07 11.73
C PRO A 587 11.99 -13.84 12.63
N LEU A 588 11.07 -12.87 12.52
CA LEU A 588 11.08 -11.67 13.35
C LEU A 588 10.80 -11.99 14.82
N MET A 589 9.84 -12.88 15.09
CA MET A 589 9.48 -13.26 16.45
C MET A 589 10.53 -14.17 17.10
N ASP A 590 11.14 -15.09 16.35
CA ASP A 590 12.26 -15.91 16.83
C ASP A 590 13.41 -15.01 17.34
N GLU A 591 13.76 -13.98 16.55
CA GLU A 591 14.80 -13.01 16.94
C GLU A 591 14.39 -12.15 18.13
N LEU A 592 13.17 -11.60 18.12
CA LEU A 592 12.66 -10.76 19.20
C LEU A 592 12.61 -11.51 20.53
N MET A 593 12.00 -12.70 20.56
CA MET A 593 11.84 -13.48 21.79
C MET A 593 13.21 -13.86 22.38
N ARG A 594 14.21 -14.15 21.54
CA ARG A 594 15.59 -14.35 21.98
C ARG A 594 16.16 -13.07 22.62
N ARG A 595 16.03 -11.92 21.96
CA ARG A 595 16.54 -10.63 22.46
C ARG A 595 15.84 -10.17 23.75
N MET A 596 14.53 -10.40 23.88
CA MET A 596 13.78 -10.14 25.11
C MET A 596 14.34 -10.93 26.28
N ARG A 597 14.65 -12.22 26.10
CA ARG A 597 15.29 -13.05 27.14
C ARG A 597 16.68 -12.56 27.49
N GLU A 598 17.50 -12.21 26.49
CA GLU A 598 18.86 -11.67 26.69
C GLU A 598 18.86 -10.34 27.44
N ALA A 599 17.82 -9.51 27.24
CA ALA A 599 17.62 -8.25 27.95
C ALA A 599 16.95 -8.40 29.34
N GLY A 600 16.66 -9.63 29.80
CA GLY A 600 15.98 -9.88 31.07
C GLY A 600 14.47 -9.62 31.06
N LEU A 601 13.87 -9.38 29.89
CA LEU A 601 12.44 -9.12 29.69
C LEU A 601 11.63 -10.38 29.36
N GLY A 602 12.19 -11.58 29.58
CA GLY A 602 11.49 -12.84 29.28
C GLY A 602 10.19 -13.07 30.08
N HIS A 603 9.95 -12.28 31.12
CA HIS A 603 8.72 -12.30 31.92
C HIS A 603 7.61 -11.39 31.35
N VAL A 604 7.94 -10.48 30.42
CA VAL A 604 6.97 -9.57 29.82
C VAL A 604 6.22 -10.34 28.72
N PRO A 605 4.89 -10.52 28.83
CA PRO A 605 4.11 -11.20 27.80
C PRO A 605 4.18 -10.46 26.47
N VAL A 606 4.41 -11.22 25.41
CA VAL A 606 4.39 -10.74 24.03
C VAL A 606 3.19 -11.33 23.32
N ILE A 607 2.35 -10.48 22.73
CA ILE A 607 1.24 -10.88 21.86
C ILE A 607 1.52 -10.46 20.41
N VAL A 608 1.00 -11.23 19.46
CA VAL A 608 1.18 -10.96 18.03
C VAL A 608 -0.17 -10.95 17.33
N GLY A 609 -0.42 -9.93 16.52
CA GLY A 609 -1.60 -9.81 15.66
C GLY A 609 -1.24 -9.72 14.18
N GLY A 610 -2.11 -10.21 13.30
CA GLY A 610 -1.98 -10.02 11.85
C GLY A 610 -2.47 -11.21 11.03
N ILE A 611 -2.00 -11.33 9.78
CA ILE A 611 -2.35 -12.46 8.89
C ILE A 611 -1.40 -13.62 9.21
N ILE A 612 -1.83 -14.51 10.09
CA ILE A 612 -1.01 -15.61 10.65
C ILE A 612 -1.76 -16.93 10.46
N PRO A 613 -1.24 -17.87 9.65
CA PRO A 613 -1.81 -19.21 9.51
C PRO A 613 -1.83 -19.98 10.85
N GLU A 614 -2.76 -20.92 11.03
CA GLU A 614 -2.93 -21.62 12.31
C GLU A 614 -1.68 -22.43 12.73
N ASP A 615 -1.00 -23.06 11.76
CA ASP A 615 0.25 -23.80 12.01
C ASP A 615 1.36 -22.88 12.53
N ASP A 616 1.46 -21.66 11.99
CA ASP A 616 2.41 -20.66 12.45
C ASP A 616 2.01 -20.10 13.81
N ALA A 617 0.70 -19.92 14.08
CA ALA A 617 0.21 -19.51 15.38
C ALA A 617 0.58 -20.53 16.47
N ALA A 618 0.47 -21.84 16.19
CA ALA A 618 0.92 -22.89 17.09
C ALA A 618 2.44 -22.81 17.35
N ARG A 619 3.24 -22.56 16.31
CA ARG A 619 4.69 -22.38 16.45
C ARG A 619 5.06 -21.14 17.26
N LEU A 620 4.36 -20.01 17.06
CA LEU A 620 4.56 -18.79 17.84
C LEU A 620 4.30 -19.02 19.32
N ARG A 621 3.22 -19.73 19.67
CA ARG A 621 2.94 -20.11 21.07
C ARG A 621 4.05 -20.99 21.65
N ALA A 622 4.58 -21.94 20.87
CA ALA A 622 5.65 -22.82 21.30
C ALA A 622 6.98 -22.09 21.62
N ILE A 623 7.25 -20.95 20.99
CA ILE A 623 8.45 -20.11 21.28
C ILE A 623 8.24 -19.08 22.39
N GLY A 624 7.05 -19.06 23.02
CA GLY A 624 6.72 -18.25 24.19
C GLY A 624 5.86 -17.01 23.90
N VAL A 625 5.24 -16.89 22.72
CA VAL A 625 4.23 -15.85 22.45
C VAL A 625 2.96 -16.17 23.27
N ALA A 626 2.48 -15.20 24.04
CA ALA A 626 1.38 -15.38 25.00
C ALA A 626 0.01 -15.51 24.32
N ALA A 627 -0.23 -14.75 23.25
CA ALA A 627 -1.46 -14.82 22.46
C ALA A 627 -1.21 -14.44 20.99
N VAL A 628 -2.03 -15.00 20.10
CA VAL A 628 -2.00 -14.72 18.65
C VAL A 628 -3.41 -14.30 18.23
N TYR A 629 -3.52 -13.14 17.57
CA TYR A 629 -4.77 -12.57 17.08
C TYR A 629 -4.76 -12.48 15.54
N THR A 630 -5.80 -12.97 14.90
CA THR A 630 -5.95 -13.05 13.44
C THR A 630 -7.14 -12.20 12.97
N PRO A 631 -7.42 -12.06 11.65
CA PRO A 631 -8.63 -11.38 11.18
C PRO A 631 -9.96 -11.98 11.69
N LYS A 632 -9.92 -13.18 12.29
CA LYS A 632 -11.06 -13.79 13.00
C LYS A 632 -11.36 -13.14 14.34
N ASP A 633 -10.35 -12.54 14.95
CA ASP A 633 -10.44 -11.86 16.24
C ASP A 633 -10.80 -10.38 16.02
N PHE A 634 -12.01 -10.14 15.50
CA PHE A 634 -12.43 -8.78 15.11
C PHE A 634 -13.01 -7.96 16.28
N GLU A 635 -13.27 -8.59 17.43
CA GLU A 635 -13.85 -7.94 18.62
C GLU A 635 -12.77 -7.26 19.47
N LEU A 636 -12.51 -5.97 19.24
CA LEU A 636 -11.43 -5.24 19.90
C LEU A 636 -11.58 -5.21 21.43
N ASN A 637 -12.82 -5.09 21.93
CA ASN A 637 -13.10 -5.06 23.37
C ASN A 637 -12.64 -6.35 24.07
N ARG A 638 -12.79 -7.50 23.41
CA ARG A 638 -12.30 -8.79 23.92
C ARG A 638 -10.78 -8.81 23.97
N ILE A 639 -10.11 -8.34 22.91
CA ILE A 639 -8.65 -8.23 22.87
C ILE A 639 -8.12 -7.34 24.01
N MET A 640 -8.79 -6.22 24.29
CA MET A 640 -8.39 -5.35 25.41
C MET A 640 -8.50 -6.06 26.76
N MET A 641 -9.55 -6.84 27.00
CA MET A 641 -9.71 -7.62 28.24
C MET A 641 -8.63 -8.70 28.37
N ASP A 642 -8.30 -9.38 27.28
CA ASP A 642 -7.22 -10.37 27.27
C ASP A 642 -5.86 -9.71 27.59
N ILE A 643 -5.57 -8.52 27.05
CA ILE A 643 -4.36 -7.76 27.37
C ILE A 643 -4.29 -7.42 28.86
N VAL A 644 -5.41 -7.00 29.47
CA VAL A 644 -5.47 -6.73 30.91
C VAL A 644 -5.14 -7.98 31.71
N ALA A 645 -5.72 -9.13 31.35
CA ALA A 645 -5.48 -10.40 32.02
C ALA A 645 -4.02 -10.87 31.90
N LEU A 646 -3.39 -10.66 30.74
CA LEU A 646 -1.99 -11.02 30.51
C LEU A 646 -1.00 -10.19 31.33
N ALA A 647 -1.34 -8.93 31.63
CA ALA A 647 -0.49 -8.06 32.44
C ALA A 647 -0.45 -8.48 33.92
N GLU A 648 -1.36 -9.35 34.36
CA GLU A 648 -1.41 -9.79 35.74
C GLU A 648 -0.34 -10.86 36.02
N PRO A 649 0.44 -10.71 37.10
CA PRO A 649 1.42 -11.71 37.47
C PRO A 649 0.72 -13.05 37.73
N SER A 650 1.12 -14.09 36.98
CA SER A 650 0.62 -15.45 37.21
C SER A 650 0.91 -15.86 38.67
N PRO A 651 -0.05 -16.49 39.40
CA PRO A 651 0.14 -16.87 40.81
C PRO A 651 1.29 -17.87 41.09
N ALA A 652 2.10 -18.25 40.10
CA ALA A 652 3.04 -19.37 40.15
C ALA A 652 4.51 -19.00 40.40
N VAL A 653 4.86 -17.77 40.81
CA VAL A 653 6.26 -17.40 41.16
C VAL A 653 6.37 -16.81 42.57
N ALA A 654 5.64 -17.40 43.50
CA ALA A 654 5.83 -17.17 44.93
C ALA A 654 5.83 -18.51 45.68
N GLN A 655 6.84 -19.35 45.43
CA GLN A 655 7.39 -20.31 46.40
C GLN A 655 8.89 -20.48 46.21
#